data_AF-R0IQG2-F1
#
_entry.id   AF-R0IQG2-F1
#
_cell.length_a   1.000
_cell.length_b   1.000
_cell.length_c   1.000
_cell.angle_alpha   90.00
_cell.angle_beta   90.00
_cell.angle_gamma   90.00
#
_symmetry.space_group_name_H-M   'P 1'
#
loop_
_entity.id
_entity.type
_entity.pdbx_description
1 polymer ?
#
loop_
_entity_poly.entity_id
_entity_poly.type
_entity_poly.pdbx_seq_one_letter_code
_entity_poly.pdbx_strand_id
1 'polypeptide(L)'
;MIDQIEQYVDENTYSRVALYMVSNVPLLTYPDNDKFLRTTYRIYAKYKQYTQAMAIAIRLHEKELIQEAFDATKDKSIRRQMAFLCARQRIWFDVSDDEDPELQECLNNTRLPDHFRALGKELNILDPKSPDDIYKTHLESSRTAGLTNTDSARHNLASAFVNAFVNTGYANDKLMLGDAKSSWVWKTKEEGMLSTTASMGMLMLWDVEEGLDRIDPYTQVDEDMVKAGAMLATGIFNSGVRMDSDPAMALLGDEDNINSKNKNIRLAAIMGLGLAYAGSNKEDLLDVLLPVVSDTSLDMQLSAMAALSLGMIFVGSANGDVTDALMNTLLDEDRTKQLKDKWTRFMALGLALLFFGQQEEVDVILETLKALDHPMAKSASVLTEVCAWAGTGAVLKIQQLLHICNEHIEDESEEKKGDELLQSYAVIGLSLVAMGEDVGQEMILRTLGHLMHYGEANIRKAVPLALGLISPSNPQMKVYDTLSRYSHDNDNDVAINAIFAMGLCGAGTNNARLAQLLRQLASYYHRDPNALFMVRIAQGLLHAGKGTLSLNPFHTDRQVLSRVAASGLLTVLVSLIDAKSFVAGDSHYLLYYLATAMSPRFLITLDEELKPLTVNVRVGQAVDVVGQAGRPKTITGWQTQSTPVLLAHGERAELEDEKYLSLTNVLEGVVILRKNPEWED
;
A
#
# COMPACT_ATOMS: atom_id res chain seq x y z
N MET A 1 21.73 27.09 15.49
CA MET A 1 21.68 26.71 16.93
C MET A 1 21.38 25.23 17.08
N ILE A 2 20.52 24.64 16.24
CA ILE A 2 20.17 23.21 16.27
C ILE A 2 21.37 22.31 15.91
N ASP A 3 22.19 22.69 14.92
CA ASP A 3 23.40 21.92 14.55
C ASP A 3 24.45 21.83 15.68
N GLN A 4 24.37 22.73 16.67
CA GLN A 4 25.30 22.74 17.81
C GLN A 4 24.86 21.80 18.93
N ILE A 5 23.63 21.27 18.89
CA ILE A 5 23.13 20.31 19.90
C ILE A 5 24.03 19.07 19.95
N GLU A 6 24.59 18.66 18.80
CA GLU A 6 25.54 17.54 18.67
C GLU A 6 26.73 17.61 19.64
N GLN A 7 27.15 18.83 20.00
CA GLN A 7 28.31 19.06 20.88
C GLN A 7 27.98 18.91 22.37
N TYR A 8 26.69 18.92 22.75
CA TYR A 8 26.23 18.90 24.14
C TYR A 8 25.45 17.65 24.53
N VAL A 9 25.36 16.66 23.65
CA VAL A 9 24.69 15.39 23.95
C VAL A 9 25.65 14.47 24.72
N ASP A 10 25.12 13.79 25.74
CA ASP A 10 25.79 12.74 26.53
C ASP A 10 25.13 11.36 26.28
N GLU A 11 25.82 10.27 26.64
CA GLU A 11 25.34 8.87 26.52
C GLU A 11 24.00 8.58 27.23
N ASN A 12 23.64 9.32 28.28
CA ASN A 12 22.34 9.15 28.95
C ASN A 12 21.24 10.08 28.40
N THR A 13 21.63 11.07 27.61
CA THR A 13 20.75 12.17 27.19
C THR A 13 20.34 12.02 25.73
N TYR A 14 21.12 11.31 24.90
CA TYR A 14 20.84 11.17 23.47
C TYR A 14 19.46 10.57 23.18
N SER A 15 19.04 9.55 23.92
CA SER A 15 17.76 8.87 23.68
C SER A 15 16.56 9.81 23.89
N ARG A 16 16.63 10.67 24.91
CA ARG A 16 15.59 11.66 25.20
C ARG A 16 15.60 12.82 24.22
N VAL A 17 16.79 13.31 23.86
CA VAL A 17 16.94 14.41 22.89
C VAL A 17 16.45 13.96 21.53
N ALA A 18 16.84 12.77 21.09
CA ALA A 18 16.42 12.24 19.81
C ALA A 18 14.92 11.92 19.77
N LEU A 19 14.34 11.36 20.84
CA LEU A 19 12.89 11.17 20.95
C LEU A 19 12.13 12.51 20.90
N TYR A 20 12.63 13.54 21.58
CA TYR A 20 12.06 14.89 21.54
C TYR A 20 12.17 15.53 20.15
N MET A 21 13.30 15.36 19.47
CA MET A 21 13.47 15.87 18.10
C MET A 21 12.50 15.16 17.16
N VAL A 22 12.41 13.82 17.21
CA VAL A 22 11.48 13.03 16.38
C VAL A 22 10.02 13.39 16.65
N SER A 23 9.62 13.59 17.91
CA SER A 23 8.25 13.97 18.27
C SER A 23 7.87 15.38 17.82
N ASN A 24 8.85 16.28 17.66
CA ASN A 24 8.61 17.65 17.23
C ASN A 24 8.67 17.85 15.72
N VAL A 25 9.20 16.89 14.96
CA VAL A 25 9.26 16.97 13.48
C VAL A 25 7.88 17.26 12.85
N PRO A 26 6.77 16.66 13.29
CA PRO A 26 5.45 16.95 12.70
C PRO A 26 4.95 18.38 12.95
N LEU A 27 5.36 19.00 14.05
CA LEU A 27 4.94 20.35 14.44
C LEU A 27 5.74 21.47 13.77
N LEU A 28 6.87 21.12 13.16
CA LEU A 28 7.75 22.08 12.53
C LEU A 28 7.34 22.29 11.06
N THR A 29 7.62 23.47 10.53
CA THR A 29 7.44 23.79 9.10
C THR A 29 8.73 23.54 8.34
N TYR A 30 8.59 23.21 7.05
CA TYR A 30 9.70 23.26 6.11
C TYR A 30 10.43 24.62 6.16
N PRO A 31 11.78 24.71 6.12
CA PRO A 31 12.84 23.70 5.95
C PRO A 31 13.43 23.13 7.26
N ASP A 32 12.84 23.44 8.40
CA ASP A 32 13.43 23.10 9.69
C ASP A 32 13.22 21.61 10.05
N ASN A 33 12.20 20.95 9.49
CA ASN A 33 11.93 19.51 9.66
C ASN A 33 13.13 18.66 9.23
N ASP A 34 13.65 18.93 8.04
CA ASP A 34 14.77 18.19 7.46
C ASP A 34 16.06 18.44 8.24
N LYS A 35 16.27 19.68 8.70
CA LYS A 35 17.43 20.01 9.55
C LYS A 35 17.37 19.26 10.88
N PHE A 36 16.19 19.15 11.50
CA PHE A 36 16.01 18.38 12.73
C PHE A 36 16.26 16.89 12.50
N LEU A 37 15.76 16.32 11.40
CA LEU A 37 15.99 14.92 11.05
C LEU A 37 17.46 14.64 10.74
N ARG A 38 18.13 15.49 9.94
CA ARG A 38 19.57 15.37 9.64
C ARG A 38 20.44 15.50 10.90
N THR A 39 20.09 16.39 11.81
CA THR A 39 20.78 16.52 13.10
C THR A 39 20.56 15.26 13.96
N THR A 40 19.35 14.73 13.98
CA THR A 40 19.02 13.50 14.73
C THR A 40 19.77 12.29 14.16
N TYR A 41 19.90 12.19 12.84
CA TYR A 41 20.71 11.17 12.16
C TYR A 41 22.17 11.23 12.62
N ARG A 42 22.79 12.42 12.61
CA ARG A 42 24.18 12.61 13.09
C ARG A 42 24.37 12.21 14.54
N ILE A 43 23.40 12.53 15.41
CA ILE A 43 23.40 12.11 16.81
C ILE A 43 23.40 10.58 16.90
N TYR A 44 22.50 9.88 16.19
CA TYR A 44 22.45 8.41 16.22
C TYR A 44 23.69 7.74 15.62
N ALA A 45 24.26 8.32 14.56
CA ALA A 45 25.52 7.84 13.97
C ALA A 45 26.69 7.94 14.99
N LYS A 46 26.76 9.04 15.75
CA LYS A 46 27.78 9.26 16.80
C LYS A 46 27.66 8.25 17.94
N TYR A 47 26.45 7.87 18.34
CA TYR A 47 26.21 6.88 19.40
C TYR A 47 26.10 5.43 18.91
N LYS A 48 26.42 5.16 17.63
CA LYS A 48 26.45 3.80 17.04
C LYS A 48 25.11 3.05 17.10
N GLN A 49 23.99 3.78 17.13
CA GLN A 49 22.64 3.19 17.03
C GLN A 49 22.17 3.21 15.58
N TYR A 50 22.76 2.33 14.77
CA TYR A 50 22.58 2.31 13.32
C TYR A 50 21.15 1.94 12.88
N THR A 51 20.43 1.11 13.64
CA THR A 51 19.03 0.75 13.30
C THR A 51 18.07 1.93 13.40
N GLN A 52 18.28 2.84 14.37
CA GLN A 52 17.47 4.06 14.51
C GLN A 52 17.93 5.15 13.53
N ALA A 53 19.23 5.25 13.27
CA ALA A 53 19.78 6.12 12.24
C ALA A 53 19.20 5.76 10.86
N MET A 54 19.13 4.47 10.54
CA MET A 54 18.54 3.97 9.30
C MET A 54 17.05 4.32 9.18
N ALA A 55 16.26 4.17 10.25
CA ALA A 55 14.84 4.56 10.22
C ALA A 55 14.65 6.06 9.91
N ILE A 56 15.55 6.92 10.39
CA ILE A 56 15.53 8.35 10.08
C ILE A 56 16.05 8.64 8.67
N ALA A 57 17.11 7.96 8.22
CA ALA A 57 17.61 8.09 6.86
C ALA A 57 16.55 7.68 5.82
N ILE A 58 15.81 6.61 6.10
CA ILE A 58 14.64 6.17 5.31
C ILE A 58 13.55 7.26 5.30
N ARG A 59 13.30 7.93 6.44
CA ARG A 59 12.33 9.03 6.51
C ARG A 59 12.76 10.24 5.67
N LEU A 60 14.06 10.52 5.60
CA LEU A 60 14.64 11.57 4.76
C LEU A 60 14.71 11.18 3.27
N HIS A 61 14.66 9.88 2.94
CA HIS A 61 14.70 9.35 1.57
C HIS A 61 15.96 9.77 0.77
N GLU A 62 17.06 10.06 1.46
CA GLU A 62 18.34 10.33 0.82
C GLU A 62 19.11 9.02 0.64
N LYS A 63 19.20 8.54 -0.61
CA LYS A 63 19.94 7.33 -0.99
C LYS A 63 21.39 7.35 -0.47
N GLU A 64 22.04 8.51 -0.51
CA GLU A 64 23.42 8.71 -0.05
C GLU A 64 23.55 8.51 1.47
N LEU A 65 22.63 9.05 2.28
CA LEU A 65 22.64 8.86 3.73
C LEU A 65 22.35 7.41 4.12
N ILE A 66 21.53 6.71 3.35
CA ILE A 66 21.24 5.28 3.58
C ILE A 66 22.49 4.44 3.30
N GLN A 67 23.20 4.71 2.20
CA GLN A 67 24.46 4.04 1.87
C GLN A 67 25.55 4.36 2.90
N GLU A 68 25.69 5.62 3.32
CA GLU A 68 26.65 6.01 4.36
C GLU A 68 26.36 5.32 5.70
N ALA A 69 25.09 5.21 6.10
CA ALA A 69 24.68 4.49 7.29
C ALA A 69 24.99 2.99 7.20
N PHE A 70 24.88 2.43 6.00
CA PHE A 70 25.16 1.01 5.74
C PHE A 70 26.67 0.73 5.81
N ASP A 71 27.49 1.54 5.14
CA ASP A 71 28.95 1.42 5.08
C ASP A 71 29.63 1.71 6.43
N ALA A 72 29.03 2.59 7.25
CA ALA A 72 29.52 2.90 8.58
C ALA A 72 29.46 1.69 9.55
N THR A 73 28.68 0.65 9.23
CA THR A 73 28.57 -0.57 10.05
C THR A 73 29.47 -1.67 9.54
N LYS A 74 30.10 -2.44 10.45
CA LYS A 74 30.89 -3.65 10.12
C LYS A 74 30.28 -4.94 10.69
N ASP A 75 29.26 -4.84 11.53
CA ASP A 75 28.61 -5.99 12.17
C ASP A 75 27.57 -6.63 11.24
N LYS A 76 27.77 -7.90 10.88
CA LYS A 76 26.91 -8.69 9.98
C LYS A 76 25.44 -8.76 10.44
N SER A 77 25.18 -8.95 11.74
CA SER A 77 23.82 -9.04 12.28
C SER A 77 23.05 -7.72 12.18
N ILE A 78 23.72 -6.57 12.40
CA ILE A 78 23.10 -5.25 12.31
C ILE A 78 22.83 -4.88 10.85
N ARG A 79 23.76 -5.20 9.93
CA ARG A 79 23.55 -5.03 8.49
C ARG A 79 22.36 -5.82 7.97
N ARG A 80 22.19 -7.07 8.40
CA ARG A 80 21.01 -7.88 8.05
C ARG A 80 19.71 -7.27 8.58
N GLN A 81 19.70 -6.76 9.80
CA GLN A 81 18.53 -6.09 10.35
C GLN A 81 18.19 -4.79 9.60
N MET A 82 19.20 -4.02 9.20
CA MET A 82 19.01 -2.84 8.35
C MET A 82 18.51 -3.23 6.95
N ALA A 83 19.04 -4.32 6.38
CA ALA A 83 18.58 -4.86 5.10
C ALA A 83 17.09 -5.24 5.15
N PHE A 84 16.60 -5.87 6.23
CA PHE A 84 15.17 -6.16 6.40
C PHE A 84 14.31 -4.88 6.52
N LEU A 85 14.82 -3.82 7.14
CA LEU A 85 14.11 -2.53 7.22
C LEU A 85 14.03 -1.84 5.85
N CYS A 86 15.12 -1.87 5.06
CA CYS A 86 15.14 -1.36 3.69
C CYS A 86 14.24 -2.19 2.76
N ALA A 87 14.29 -3.52 2.87
CA ALA A 87 13.45 -4.44 2.11
C ALA A 87 11.95 -4.22 2.39
N ARG A 88 11.57 -3.99 3.64
CA ARG A 88 10.18 -3.66 4.02
C ARG A 88 9.70 -2.35 3.39
N GLN A 89 10.58 -1.37 3.24
CA GLN A 89 10.30 -0.10 2.58
C GLN A 89 10.43 -0.15 1.05
N ARG A 90 10.85 -1.31 0.52
CA ARG A 90 11.11 -1.55 -0.91
C ARG A 90 12.07 -0.52 -1.51
N ILE A 91 13.08 -0.09 -0.75
CA ILE A 91 14.14 0.77 -1.27
C ILE A 91 15.28 -0.14 -1.76
N TRP A 92 15.62 -0.01 -3.04
CA TRP A 92 16.57 -0.89 -3.71
C TRP A 92 17.95 -0.24 -3.69
N PHE A 93 18.93 -0.96 -3.19
CA PHE A 93 20.35 -0.61 -3.26
C PHE A 93 21.14 -1.84 -3.65
N ASP A 94 21.99 -1.71 -4.67
CA ASP A 94 22.99 -2.72 -4.96
C ASP A 94 24.15 -2.53 -3.98
N VAL A 95 24.30 -3.48 -3.06
CA VAL A 95 25.48 -3.58 -2.20
C VAL A 95 26.57 -4.25 -3.02
N SER A 96 27.79 -3.71 -3.00
CA SER A 96 28.91 -4.27 -3.75
C SER A 96 29.10 -5.77 -3.46
N ASP A 97 29.20 -6.55 -4.55
CA ASP A 97 29.15 -8.03 -4.68
C ASP A 97 30.12 -8.86 -3.78
N ASP A 98 30.94 -8.21 -2.94
CA ASP A 98 32.05 -8.86 -2.24
C ASP A 98 31.75 -9.26 -0.77
N GLU A 99 30.64 -8.83 -0.16
CA GLU A 99 30.32 -9.13 1.25
C GLU A 99 28.93 -9.81 1.44
N ASP A 100 28.93 -11.13 1.29
CA ASP A 100 27.87 -12.12 1.66
C ASP A 100 26.62 -12.23 0.74
N PRO A 101 26.43 -13.37 0.01
CA PRO A 101 25.20 -13.62 -0.76
C PRO A 101 23.94 -13.69 0.13
N GLU A 102 24.08 -14.04 1.41
CA GLU A 102 22.98 -14.05 2.38
C GLU A 102 22.46 -12.64 2.72
N LEU A 103 23.30 -11.60 2.56
CA LEU A 103 22.90 -10.20 2.79
C LEU A 103 22.02 -9.70 1.65
N GLN A 104 22.38 -10.07 0.41
CA GLN A 104 21.58 -9.84 -0.78
C GLN A 104 20.27 -10.61 -0.73
N GLU A 105 20.26 -11.87 -0.28
CA GLU A 105 19.01 -12.61 -0.01
C GLU A 105 18.10 -11.90 1.01
N CYS A 106 18.66 -11.31 2.07
CA CYS A 106 17.88 -10.55 3.06
C CYS A 106 17.35 -9.23 2.48
N LEU A 107 18.13 -8.53 1.67
CA LEU A 107 17.72 -7.28 1.00
C LEU A 107 16.64 -7.54 -0.06
N ASN A 108 16.76 -8.67 -0.74
CA ASN A 108 15.84 -9.13 -1.79
C ASN A 108 14.60 -9.83 -1.24
N ASN A 109 14.52 -10.04 0.08
CA ASN A 109 13.38 -10.59 0.80
C ASN A 109 12.94 -12.00 0.34
N THR A 110 13.87 -12.79 -0.20
CA THR A 110 13.61 -14.11 -0.80
C THR A 110 13.05 -15.14 0.18
N ARG A 111 13.39 -15.02 1.48
CA ARG A 111 12.92 -15.93 2.54
C ARG A 111 11.64 -15.47 3.25
N LEU A 112 11.02 -14.36 2.83
CA LEU A 112 9.76 -13.89 3.41
C LEU A 112 8.62 -14.94 3.33
N PRO A 113 8.43 -15.67 2.21
CA PRO A 113 7.38 -16.69 2.10
C PRO A 113 7.59 -17.82 3.11
N ASP A 114 8.82 -18.24 3.35
CA ASP A 114 9.14 -19.30 4.30
C ASP A 114 8.83 -18.88 5.74
N HIS A 115 9.19 -17.64 6.09
CA HIS A 115 8.84 -17.05 7.38
C HIS A 115 7.31 -16.93 7.55
N PHE A 116 6.60 -16.55 6.50
CA PHE A 116 5.14 -16.46 6.53
C PHE A 116 4.45 -17.84 6.61
N ARG A 117 4.97 -18.85 5.90
CA ARG A 117 4.51 -20.25 5.98
C ARG A 117 4.78 -20.84 7.37
N ALA A 118 5.93 -20.55 7.97
CA ALA A 118 6.26 -20.97 9.34
C ALA A 118 5.24 -20.43 10.35
N LEU A 119 4.91 -19.14 10.26
CA LEU A 119 3.85 -18.53 11.06
C LEU A 119 2.48 -19.17 10.81
N GLY A 120 2.13 -19.44 9.55
CA GLY A 120 0.88 -20.13 9.20
C GLY A 120 0.78 -21.53 9.82
N LYS A 121 1.91 -22.24 9.91
CA LYS A 121 2.01 -23.56 10.52
C LYS A 121 1.83 -23.49 12.04
N GLU A 122 2.46 -22.53 12.71
CA GLU A 122 2.35 -22.37 14.17
C GLU A 122 0.96 -21.91 14.61
N LEU A 123 0.31 -21.06 13.82
CA LEU A 123 -1.06 -20.62 14.09
C LEU A 123 -2.13 -21.64 13.68
N ASN A 124 -1.76 -22.77 13.07
CA ASN A 124 -2.69 -23.75 12.46
C ASN A 124 -3.66 -23.12 11.43
N ILE A 125 -3.18 -22.10 10.70
CA ILE A 125 -3.96 -21.34 9.72
C ILE A 125 -3.67 -21.82 8.28
N LEU A 126 -2.86 -22.88 8.11
CA LEU A 126 -2.46 -23.39 6.80
C LEU A 126 -3.64 -23.90 5.95
N ASP A 127 -4.69 -24.43 6.59
CA ASP A 127 -5.85 -24.98 5.87
C ASP A 127 -6.60 -23.90 5.08
N PRO A 128 -6.85 -24.09 3.77
CA PRO A 128 -7.53 -23.09 2.94
C PRO A 128 -8.98 -22.90 3.39
N LYS A 129 -9.38 -21.63 3.56
CA LYS A 129 -10.77 -21.26 3.82
C LYS A 129 -11.48 -21.04 2.50
N SER A 130 -12.67 -21.61 2.35
CA SER A 130 -13.49 -21.35 1.18
C SER A 130 -14.24 -20.02 1.31
N PRO A 131 -14.57 -19.33 0.21
CA PRO A 131 -15.45 -18.16 0.23
C PRO A 131 -16.80 -18.44 0.91
N ASP A 132 -17.32 -19.67 0.81
CA ASP A 132 -18.58 -20.08 1.44
C ASP A 132 -18.49 -20.08 2.98
N ASP A 133 -17.33 -20.42 3.55
CA ASP A 133 -17.09 -20.36 5.00
C ASP A 133 -17.13 -18.92 5.52
N ILE A 134 -16.78 -17.96 4.67
CA ILE A 134 -16.79 -16.52 5.00
C ILE A 134 -18.18 -15.94 4.86
N TYR A 135 -18.86 -16.29 3.77
CA TYR A 135 -20.24 -15.88 3.54
C TYR A 135 -21.15 -16.42 4.64
N LYS A 136 -20.78 -17.55 5.26
CA LYS A 136 -21.60 -18.25 6.25
C LYS A 136 -23.03 -18.34 5.72
N THR A 137 -23.18 -18.87 4.51
CA THR A 137 -24.43 -18.92 3.75
C THR A 137 -25.59 -19.55 4.54
N HIS A 138 -25.30 -20.41 5.52
CA HIS A 138 -26.29 -20.96 6.47
C HIS A 138 -26.89 -19.93 7.47
N LEU A 139 -26.21 -18.82 7.72
CA LEU A 139 -26.64 -17.71 8.58
C LEU A 139 -27.30 -16.58 7.79
N GLU A 140 -27.18 -16.57 6.46
CA GLU A 140 -27.94 -15.66 5.60
C GLU A 140 -29.40 -16.14 5.53
N SER A 141 -30.36 -15.21 5.63
CA SER A 141 -31.80 -15.54 5.72
C SER A 141 -32.24 -16.43 4.55
N SER A 142 -33.10 -17.42 4.82
CA SER A 142 -33.63 -18.37 3.82
C SER A 142 -34.33 -17.72 2.61
N ARG A 143 -34.63 -16.41 2.65
CA ARG A 143 -35.14 -15.64 1.50
C ARG A 143 -34.06 -15.26 0.48
N THR A 144 -32.80 -15.16 0.89
CA THR A 144 -31.65 -14.81 0.05
C THR A 144 -30.98 -16.05 -0.56
N ALA A 145 -31.01 -17.18 0.15
CA ALA A 145 -30.41 -18.45 -0.27
C ALA A 145 -30.95 -19.00 -1.61
N GLY A 146 -32.20 -18.67 -1.98
CA GLY A 146 -32.80 -19.10 -3.25
C GLY A 146 -32.36 -18.30 -4.48
N LEU A 147 -31.82 -17.09 -4.28
CA LEU A 147 -31.38 -16.19 -5.37
C LEU A 147 -29.86 -16.10 -5.48
N THR A 148 -29.13 -16.35 -4.39
CA THR A 148 -27.66 -16.50 -4.42
C THR A 148 -27.22 -17.79 -5.12
N ASN A 149 -28.14 -18.73 -5.34
CA ASN A 149 -27.91 -19.95 -6.09
C ASN A 149 -27.99 -19.77 -7.63
N THR A 150 -28.23 -18.55 -8.12
CA THR A 150 -28.04 -18.26 -9.55
C THR A 150 -26.56 -17.93 -9.81
N ASP A 151 -25.88 -18.88 -10.44
CA ASP A 151 -24.48 -18.89 -10.90
C ASP A 151 -24.20 -17.73 -11.89
N SER A 152 -24.25 -16.50 -11.38
CA SER A 152 -24.07 -15.28 -12.15
C SER A 152 -22.59 -14.99 -12.32
N ALA A 153 -22.17 -14.62 -13.54
CA ALA A 153 -20.77 -14.34 -13.86
C ALA A 153 -20.10 -13.32 -12.90
N ARG A 154 -20.86 -12.35 -12.37
CA ARG A 154 -20.37 -11.38 -11.38
C ARG A 154 -20.23 -11.95 -9.97
N HIS A 155 -21.08 -12.89 -9.59
CA HIS A 155 -20.95 -13.60 -8.32
C HIS A 155 -19.72 -14.51 -8.34
N ASN A 156 -19.46 -15.13 -9.50
CA ASN A 156 -18.28 -15.96 -9.73
C ASN A 156 -16.99 -15.15 -9.68
N LEU A 157 -17.00 -13.95 -10.26
CA LEU A 157 -15.89 -13.00 -10.19
C LEU A 157 -15.66 -12.49 -8.76
N ALA A 158 -16.72 -12.13 -8.02
CA ALA A 158 -16.62 -11.76 -6.62
C ALA A 158 -16.01 -12.88 -5.76
N SER A 159 -16.43 -14.12 -6.00
CA SER A 159 -15.92 -15.29 -5.28
C SER A 159 -14.44 -15.54 -5.56
N ALA A 160 -13.98 -15.30 -6.79
CA ALA A 160 -12.56 -15.36 -7.14
C ALA A 160 -11.73 -14.30 -6.40
N PHE A 161 -12.19 -13.05 -6.34
CA PHE A 161 -11.52 -11.99 -5.57
C PHE A 161 -11.50 -12.29 -4.06
N VAL A 162 -12.62 -12.75 -3.50
CA VAL A 162 -12.69 -13.12 -2.08
C VAL A 162 -11.70 -14.24 -1.78
N ASN A 163 -11.63 -15.26 -2.62
CA ASN A 163 -10.67 -16.33 -2.47
C ASN A 163 -9.21 -15.82 -2.53
N ALA A 164 -8.92 -14.95 -3.49
CA ALA A 164 -7.60 -14.36 -3.66
C ALA A 164 -7.14 -13.52 -2.46
N PHE A 165 -8.03 -12.69 -1.90
CA PHE A 165 -7.72 -11.90 -0.71
C PHE A 165 -7.59 -12.75 0.56
N VAL A 166 -8.42 -13.78 0.71
CA VAL A 166 -8.44 -14.61 1.92
C VAL A 166 -7.20 -15.49 2.01
N ASN A 167 -6.81 -16.09 0.89
CA ASN A 167 -5.71 -17.05 0.82
C ASN A 167 -4.41 -16.42 0.29
N THR A 168 -4.29 -15.09 0.31
CA THR A 168 -3.07 -14.37 -0.10
C THR A 168 -1.84 -14.89 0.64
N GLY A 169 -0.80 -15.28 -0.10
CA GLY A 169 0.52 -15.69 0.40
C GLY A 169 0.62 -17.11 0.97
N TYR A 170 -0.45 -17.92 0.96
CA TYR A 170 -0.42 -19.28 1.54
C TYR A 170 -0.25 -20.41 0.50
N ALA A 171 -0.15 -20.08 -0.80
CA ALA A 171 0.10 -20.98 -1.93
C ALA A 171 -0.85 -22.18 -2.13
N ASN A 172 -1.64 -22.57 -1.13
CA ASN A 172 -2.58 -23.68 -1.18
C ASN A 172 -4.02 -23.17 -1.19
N ASP A 173 -4.77 -23.57 -2.21
CA ASP A 173 -6.20 -23.35 -2.32
C ASP A 173 -6.91 -24.57 -2.93
N LYS A 174 -8.21 -24.74 -2.60
CA LYS A 174 -9.08 -25.81 -3.11
C LYS A 174 -9.83 -25.44 -4.40
N LEU A 175 -9.94 -24.15 -4.75
CA LEU A 175 -10.86 -23.67 -5.78
C LEU A 175 -10.18 -23.20 -7.08
N MET A 176 -9.02 -22.56 -6.96
CA MET A 176 -8.31 -21.93 -8.09
C MET A 176 -7.07 -22.70 -8.54
N LEU A 177 -6.41 -23.39 -7.59
CA LEU A 177 -5.21 -24.20 -7.82
C LEU A 177 -5.50 -25.69 -8.06
N GLY A 178 -6.78 -26.04 -8.25
CA GLY A 178 -7.21 -27.36 -8.69
C GLY A 178 -6.85 -27.66 -10.15
N ASP A 179 -7.33 -28.79 -10.66
CA ASP A 179 -7.02 -29.29 -12.00
C ASP A 179 -7.36 -28.24 -13.07
N ALA A 180 -6.42 -27.95 -13.99
CA ALA A 180 -6.44 -26.79 -14.91
C ALA A 180 -7.68 -26.71 -15.84
N LYS A 181 -8.41 -27.83 -15.99
CA LYS A 181 -9.67 -27.93 -16.75
C LYS A 181 -10.94 -27.71 -15.90
N SER A 182 -10.80 -27.76 -14.57
CA SER A 182 -11.86 -27.52 -13.58
C SER A 182 -11.78 -26.14 -12.92
N SER A 183 -10.72 -25.38 -13.23
CA SER A 183 -10.47 -24.05 -12.68
C SER A 183 -11.61 -23.10 -12.95
N TRP A 184 -11.95 -22.31 -11.93
CA TRP A 184 -13.00 -21.28 -11.97
C TRP A 184 -12.73 -20.17 -13.01
N VAL A 185 -11.51 -20.11 -13.55
CA VAL A 185 -11.09 -19.25 -14.67
C VAL A 185 -12.03 -19.41 -15.87
N TRP A 186 -12.43 -20.64 -16.21
CA TRP A 186 -13.30 -20.90 -17.36
C TRP A 186 -14.78 -20.55 -17.14
N LYS A 187 -15.17 -20.24 -15.90
CA LYS A 187 -16.55 -19.86 -15.56
C LYS A 187 -16.79 -18.35 -15.65
N THR A 188 -15.72 -17.56 -15.68
CA THR A 188 -15.81 -16.10 -15.85
C THR A 188 -15.71 -15.74 -17.33
N LYS A 189 -16.21 -14.55 -17.70
CA LYS A 189 -16.23 -14.09 -19.10
C LYS A 189 -15.30 -12.90 -19.28
N GLU A 190 -14.62 -12.84 -20.42
CA GLU A 190 -13.82 -11.70 -20.91
C GLU A 190 -12.84 -11.16 -19.84
N GLU A 191 -13.05 -9.93 -19.35
CA GLU A 191 -12.21 -9.27 -18.35
C GLU A 191 -12.26 -9.95 -16.97
N GLY A 192 -13.31 -10.75 -16.74
CA GLY A 192 -13.38 -11.64 -15.60
C GLY A 192 -12.34 -12.74 -15.66
N MET A 193 -11.97 -13.25 -16.84
CA MET A 193 -10.93 -14.27 -16.98
C MET A 193 -9.55 -13.68 -16.70
N LEU A 194 -9.28 -12.47 -17.18
CA LEU A 194 -8.07 -11.71 -16.86
C LEU A 194 -7.94 -11.52 -15.36
N SER A 195 -9.01 -11.04 -14.71
CA SER A 195 -9.01 -10.77 -13.27
C SER A 195 -8.89 -12.05 -12.44
N THR A 196 -9.51 -13.15 -12.88
CA THR A 196 -9.46 -14.45 -12.19
C THR A 196 -8.07 -15.10 -12.33
N THR A 197 -7.40 -14.91 -13.47
CA THR A 197 -6.02 -15.38 -13.67
C THR A 197 -5.02 -14.53 -12.88
N ALA A 198 -5.20 -13.21 -12.86
CA ALA A 198 -4.40 -12.30 -12.03
C ALA A 198 -4.53 -12.61 -10.52
N SER A 199 -5.69 -13.10 -10.10
CA SER A 199 -5.95 -13.51 -8.72
C SER A 199 -5.07 -14.68 -8.27
N MET A 200 -4.57 -15.49 -9.21
CA MET A 200 -3.60 -16.55 -8.92
C MET A 200 -2.28 -15.97 -8.41
N GLY A 201 -1.83 -14.84 -8.98
CA GLY A 201 -0.63 -14.14 -8.51
C GLY A 201 -0.76 -13.64 -7.08
N MET A 202 -1.96 -13.22 -6.65
CA MET A 202 -2.21 -12.83 -5.26
C MET A 202 -2.14 -14.01 -4.29
N LEU A 203 -2.57 -15.20 -4.69
CA LEU A 203 -2.48 -16.40 -3.84
C LEU A 203 -1.02 -16.74 -3.52
N MET A 204 -0.11 -16.44 -4.45
CA MET A 204 1.31 -16.75 -4.40
C MET A 204 2.17 -15.51 -4.16
N LEU A 205 1.60 -14.47 -3.54
CA LEU A 205 2.31 -13.24 -3.22
C LEU A 205 3.64 -13.56 -2.51
N TRP A 206 4.75 -13.04 -3.05
CA TRP A 206 6.14 -13.22 -2.63
C TRP A 206 6.82 -14.55 -2.98
N ASP A 207 6.10 -15.56 -3.50
CA ASP A 207 6.70 -16.84 -3.91
C ASP A 207 6.93 -16.88 -5.42
N VAL A 208 8.20 -16.74 -5.81
CA VAL A 208 8.62 -16.64 -7.22
C VAL A 208 8.81 -18.01 -7.85
N GLU A 209 9.35 -18.98 -7.12
CA GLU A 209 9.70 -20.31 -7.66
C GLU A 209 8.45 -21.14 -7.91
N GLU A 210 7.59 -21.30 -6.90
CA GLU A 210 6.35 -22.06 -7.07
C GLU A 210 5.36 -21.28 -7.96
N GLY A 211 5.43 -19.94 -7.93
CA GLY A 211 4.57 -19.04 -8.71
C GLY A 211 4.72 -19.22 -10.22
N LEU A 212 5.95 -19.28 -10.71
CA LEU A 212 6.24 -19.46 -12.14
C LEU A 212 5.74 -20.81 -12.66
N ASP A 213 6.08 -21.91 -11.96
CA ASP A 213 5.67 -23.27 -12.34
C ASP A 213 4.15 -23.42 -12.49
N ARG A 214 3.37 -22.69 -11.67
CA ARG A 214 1.90 -22.73 -11.66
C ARG A 214 1.26 -21.83 -12.70
N ILE A 215 1.94 -20.76 -13.12
CA ILE A 215 1.45 -19.79 -14.09
C ILE A 215 1.83 -20.18 -15.53
N ASP A 216 2.94 -20.90 -15.72
CA ASP A 216 3.42 -21.38 -17.03
C ASP A 216 2.37 -22.16 -17.85
N PRO A 217 1.53 -23.04 -17.28
CA PRO A 217 0.46 -23.68 -18.05
C PRO A 217 -0.59 -22.70 -18.58
N TYR A 218 -0.79 -21.55 -17.93
CA TYR A 218 -1.77 -20.52 -18.32
C TYR A 218 -1.19 -19.53 -19.34
N THR A 219 0.13 -19.31 -19.38
CA THR A 219 0.78 -18.49 -20.41
C THR A 219 0.79 -19.15 -21.79
N GLN A 220 0.75 -20.49 -21.82
CA GLN A 220 0.72 -21.30 -23.04
C GLN A 220 -0.68 -21.47 -23.64
N VAL A 221 -1.74 -20.99 -22.97
CA VAL A 221 -3.12 -21.08 -23.49
C VAL A 221 -3.35 -20.05 -24.58
N ASP A 222 -4.00 -20.45 -25.68
CA ASP A 222 -4.29 -19.61 -26.86
C ASP A 222 -5.25 -18.44 -26.59
N GLU A 223 -5.86 -18.36 -25.41
CA GLU A 223 -6.82 -17.30 -25.07
C GLU A 223 -6.12 -16.05 -24.54
N ASP A 224 -6.18 -14.97 -25.35
CA ASP A 224 -5.49 -13.71 -25.12
C ASP A 224 -5.75 -13.07 -23.75
N MET A 225 -6.96 -13.24 -23.19
CA MET A 225 -7.35 -12.70 -21.88
C MET A 225 -6.70 -13.44 -20.71
N VAL A 226 -6.55 -14.77 -20.84
CA VAL A 226 -5.89 -15.61 -19.82
C VAL A 226 -4.39 -15.36 -19.87
N LYS A 227 -3.82 -15.25 -21.08
CA LYS A 227 -2.41 -14.87 -21.26
C LYS A 227 -2.11 -13.50 -20.64
N ALA A 228 -2.94 -12.49 -20.91
CA ALA A 228 -2.83 -11.18 -20.27
C ALA A 228 -2.91 -11.26 -18.73
N GLY A 229 -3.87 -12.01 -18.19
CA GLY A 229 -4.00 -12.20 -16.74
C GLY A 229 -2.80 -12.92 -16.10
N ALA A 230 -2.18 -13.87 -16.79
CA ALA A 230 -0.96 -14.56 -16.36
C ALA A 230 0.26 -13.62 -16.29
N MET A 231 0.38 -12.67 -17.23
CA MET A 231 1.43 -11.65 -17.20
C MET A 231 1.24 -10.68 -16.03
N LEU A 232 0.00 -10.25 -15.76
CA LEU A 232 -0.30 -9.44 -14.58
C LEU A 232 -0.01 -10.20 -13.28
N ALA A 233 -0.37 -11.49 -13.21
CA ALA A 233 -0.05 -12.35 -12.08
C ALA A 233 1.47 -12.43 -11.83
N THR A 234 2.26 -12.47 -12.91
CA THR A 234 3.73 -12.45 -12.86
C THR A 234 4.31 -11.20 -12.23
N GLY A 235 3.68 -10.04 -12.46
CA GLY A 235 4.05 -8.81 -11.76
C GLY A 235 3.62 -8.79 -10.29
N ILE A 236 2.47 -9.39 -9.96
CA ILE A 236 1.92 -9.39 -8.60
C ILE A 236 2.76 -10.25 -7.65
N PHE A 237 3.12 -11.49 -8.00
CA PHE A 237 3.88 -12.34 -7.07
C PHE A 237 5.33 -11.87 -6.86
N ASN A 238 5.93 -11.24 -7.88
CA ASN A 238 7.24 -10.60 -7.79
C ASN A 238 7.21 -9.26 -7.02
N SER A 239 6.04 -8.79 -6.57
CA SER A 239 5.94 -7.52 -5.86
C SER A 239 6.63 -7.58 -4.50
N GLY A 240 7.81 -6.96 -4.40
CA GLY A 240 8.60 -6.88 -3.17
C GLY A 240 9.59 -8.02 -2.94
N VAL A 241 9.89 -8.83 -3.96
CA VAL A 241 10.96 -9.84 -3.95
C VAL A 241 11.83 -9.68 -5.20
N ARG A 242 13.15 -9.73 -5.03
CA ARG A 242 14.12 -9.76 -6.15
C ARG A 242 14.75 -11.15 -6.23
N MET A 243 14.77 -11.73 -7.42
CA MET A 243 15.64 -12.86 -7.73
C MET A 243 16.69 -12.39 -8.73
N ASP A 244 17.94 -12.83 -8.56
CA ASP A 244 19.07 -12.44 -9.42
C ASP A 244 18.91 -12.95 -10.87
N SER A 245 17.91 -13.81 -11.14
CA SER A 245 17.54 -14.27 -12.47
C SER A 245 16.51 -13.39 -13.20
N ASP A 246 16.08 -12.25 -12.63
CA ASP A 246 15.16 -11.25 -13.20
C ASP A 246 14.04 -11.83 -14.12
N PRO A 247 13.26 -12.83 -13.67
CA PRO A 247 12.23 -13.47 -14.49
C PRO A 247 11.11 -12.51 -14.90
N ALA A 248 10.86 -11.46 -14.09
CA ALA A 248 9.89 -10.42 -14.42
C ALA A 248 10.36 -9.56 -15.62
N MET A 249 11.63 -9.17 -15.68
CA MET A 249 12.18 -8.43 -16.82
C MET A 249 12.29 -9.32 -18.05
N ALA A 250 12.70 -10.59 -17.89
CA ALA A 250 12.78 -11.52 -19.01
C ALA A 250 11.41 -11.82 -19.64
N LEU A 251 10.38 -12.09 -18.83
CA LEU A 251 9.06 -12.47 -19.36
C LEU A 251 8.19 -11.27 -19.76
N LEU A 252 8.29 -10.15 -19.03
CA LEU A 252 7.46 -8.96 -19.28
C LEU A 252 8.16 -7.92 -20.17
N GLY A 253 9.50 -7.91 -20.18
CA GLY A 253 10.32 -7.03 -21.02
C GLY A 253 10.54 -7.55 -22.44
N ASP A 254 10.14 -8.78 -22.75
CA ASP A 254 10.18 -9.31 -24.11
C ASP A 254 9.37 -8.41 -25.07
N GLU A 255 10.07 -7.88 -26.09
CA GLU A 255 9.51 -6.97 -27.10
C GLU A 255 8.27 -7.55 -27.81
N ASP A 256 8.17 -8.87 -27.93
CA ASP A 256 7.04 -9.59 -28.52
C ASP A 256 5.73 -9.40 -27.73
N ASN A 257 5.82 -9.21 -26.41
CA ASN A 257 4.67 -9.02 -25.54
C ASN A 257 4.27 -7.54 -25.43
N ILE A 258 5.25 -6.64 -25.36
CA ILE A 258 5.03 -5.18 -25.34
C ILE A 258 4.50 -4.70 -26.69
N ASN A 259 4.97 -5.26 -27.81
CA ASN A 259 4.48 -4.90 -29.15
C ASN A 259 3.36 -5.80 -29.68
N SER A 260 2.83 -6.73 -28.87
CA SER A 260 1.74 -7.61 -29.27
C SER A 260 0.52 -6.81 -29.78
N LYS A 261 -0.24 -7.40 -30.73
CA LYS A 261 -1.40 -6.78 -31.39
C LYS A 261 -2.59 -6.56 -30.45
N ASN A 262 -2.59 -7.20 -29.28
CA ASN A 262 -3.69 -7.18 -28.32
C ASN A 262 -3.43 -6.20 -27.18
N LYS A 263 -4.33 -5.22 -27.05
CA LYS A 263 -4.24 -4.13 -26.07
C LYS A 263 -4.12 -4.63 -24.62
N ASN A 264 -4.83 -5.71 -24.27
CA ASN A 264 -4.88 -6.22 -22.90
C ASN A 264 -3.59 -6.92 -22.47
N ILE A 265 -2.88 -7.58 -23.38
CA ILE A 265 -1.58 -8.22 -23.09
C ILE A 265 -0.54 -7.14 -22.82
N ARG A 266 -0.48 -6.12 -23.68
CA ARG A 266 0.40 -4.96 -23.50
C ARG A 266 0.09 -4.21 -22.19
N LEU A 267 -1.18 -3.99 -21.90
CA LEU A 267 -1.63 -3.37 -20.66
C LEU A 267 -1.17 -4.16 -19.42
N ALA A 268 -1.41 -5.47 -19.42
CA ALA A 268 -1.05 -6.33 -18.31
C ALA A 268 0.46 -6.45 -18.09
N ALA A 269 1.26 -6.44 -19.16
CA ALA A 269 2.72 -6.44 -19.08
C ALA A 269 3.25 -5.14 -18.45
N ILE A 270 2.77 -3.98 -18.91
CA ILE A 270 3.15 -2.66 -18.36
C ILE A 270 2.77 -2.57 -16.88
N MET A 271 1.55 -2.97 -16.53
CA MET A 271 1.08 -3.00 -15.15
C MET A 271 1.89 -3.96 -14.28
N GLY A 272 2.23 -5.14 -14.81
CA GLY A 272 3.03 -6.14 -14.12
C GLY A 272 4.44 -5.64 -13.83
N LEU A 273 5.08 -4.96 -14.78
CA LEU A 273 6.38 -4.32 -14.59
C LEU A 273 6.30 -3.22 -13.51
N GLY A 274 5.27 -2.37 -13.57
CA GLY A 274 5.06 -1.32 -12.55
C GLY A 274 4.87 -1.86 -11.14
N LEU A 275 4.18 -3.00 -10.99
CA LEU A 275 3.92 -3.65 -9.70
C LEU A 275 5.13 -4.41 -9.14
N ALA A 276 5.91 -5.05 -10.01
CA ALA A 276 7.12 -5.79 -9.63
C ALA A 276 8.25 -4.83 -9.21
N TYR A 277 8.44 -3.75 -9.97
CA TYR A 277 9.54 -2.81 -9.81
C TYR A 277 9.18 -1.53 -9.06
N ALA A 278 8.06 -1.54 -8.32
CA ALA A 278 7.62 -0.36 -7.55
C ALA A 278 8.67 0.06 -6.49
N GLY A 279 9.16 1.30 -6.56
CA GLY A 279 10.18 1.86 -5.66
C GLY A 279 11.63 1.50 -5.99
N SER A 280 11.88 0.77 -7.09
CA SER A 280 13.22 0.31 -7.48
C SER A 280 14.12 1.40 -8.04
N ASN A 281 13.55 2.41 -8.71
CA ASN A 281 14.29 3.45 -9.43
C ASN A 281 15.39 2.86 -10.34
N LYS A 282 15.06 1.80 -11.11
CA LYS A 282 15.95 1.23 -12.15
C LYS A 282 15.79 2.01 -13.47
N GLU A 283 16.91 2.48 -14.02
CA GLU A 283 16.97 3.22 -15.29
C GLU A 283 16.66 2.32 -16.51
N ASP A 284 16.99 1.03 -16.47
CA ASP A 284 16.72 0.11 -17.59
C ASP A 284 15.21 0.00 -17.94
N LEU A 285 14.33 0.19 -16.95
CA LEU A 285 12.88 0.18 -17.15
C LEU A 285 12.35 1.50 -17.72
N LEU A 286 13.10 2.59 -17.51
CA LEU A 286 12.81 3.90 -18.09
C LEU A 286 12.94 3.82 -19.62
N ASP A 287 14.00 3.19 -20.12
CA ASP A 287 14.24 3.01 -21.56
C ASP A 287 13.15 2.17 -22.24
N VAL A 288 12.58 1.18 -21.54
CA VAL A 288 11.51 0.32 -22.08
C VAL A 288 10.15 1.02 -22.06
N LEU A 289 9.85 1.80 -21.02
CA LEU A 289 8.52 2.38 -20.83
C LEU A 289 8.37 3.80 -21.42
N LEU A 290 9.45 4.57 -21.56
CA LEU A 290 9.41 5.92 -22.15
C LEU A 290 8.87 5.93 -23.59
N PRO A 291 9.31 5.04 -24.50
CA PRO A 291 8.78 5.02 -25.87
C PRO A 291 7.28 4.76 -25.92
N VAL A 292 6.74 3.97 -24.99
CA VAL A 292 5.30 3.66 -24.90
C VAL A 292 4.49 4.85 -24.41
N VAL A 293 5.07 5.71 -23.57
CA VAL A 293 4.43 6.96 -23.13
C VAL A 293 4.46 7.99 -24.26
N SER A 294 5.61 8.15 -24.91
CA SER A 294 5.81 9.14 -25.99
C SER A 294 5.11 8.78 -27.30
N ASP A 295 4.75 7.51 -27.54
CA ASP A 295 4.01 7.13 -28.74
C ASP A 295 2.55 7.64 -28.66
N THR A 296 2.28 8.68 -29.44
CA THR A 296 0.98 9.36 -29.54
C THR A 296 -0.04 8.60 -30.39
N SER A 297 0.36 7.51 -31.05
CA SER A 297 -0.52 6.68 -31.88
C SER A 297 -1.31 5.60 -31.09
N LEU A 298 -0.96 5.38 -29.82
CA LEU A 298 -1.53 4.34 -28.97
C LEU A 298 -2.79 4.82 -28.21
N ASP A 299 -3.65 3.85 -27.84
CA ASP A 299 -4.84 4.11 -27.02
C ASP A 299 -4.49 4.77 -25.67
N MET A 300 -5.33 5.72 -25.23
CA MET A 300 -5.16 6.46 -23.98
C MET A 300 -4.99 5.57 -22.74
N GLN A 301 -5.64 4.40 -22.71
CA GLN A 301 -5.50 3.43 -21.61
C GLN A 301 -4.06 2.91 -21.47
N LEU A 302 -3.34 2.69 -22.59
CA LEU A 302 -1.95 2.21 -22.56
C LEU A 302 -1.00 3.30 -22.09
N SER A 303 -1.13 4.52 -22.63
CA SER A 303 -0.28 5.67 -22.25
C SER A 303 -0.48 6.05 -20.78
N ALA A 304 -1.73 6.04 -20.29
CA ALA A 304 -2.03 6.36 -18.90
C ALA A 304 -1.52 5.30 -17.90
N MET A 305 -1.58 4.01 -18.25
CA MET A 305 -1.07 2.95 -17.38
C MET A 305 0.46 2.82 -17.44
N ALA A 306 1.08 3.18 -18.57
CA ALA A 306 2.53 3.34 -18.66
C ALA A 306 3.01 4.51 -17.78
N ALA A 307 2.32 5.65 -17.83
CA ALA A 307 2.58 6.80 -16.95
C ALA A 307 2.43 6.45 -15.46
N LEU A 308 1.38 5.71 -15.10
CA LEU A 308 1.18 5.24 -13.73
C LEU A 308 2.28 4.28 -13.28
N SER A 309 2.67 3.33 -14.15
CA SER A 309 3.71 2.34 -13.84
C SER A 309 5.07 3.00 -13.66
N LEU A 310 5.42 3.98 -14.51
CA LEU A 310 6.60 4.82 -14.32
C LEU A 310 6.53 5.60 -13.01
N GLY A 311 5.38 6.21 -12.71
CA GLY A 311 5.15 6.91 -11.44
C GLY A 311 5.32 6.01 -10.22
N MET A 312 4.95 4.72 -10.31
CA MET A 312 5.15 3.72 -9.24
C MET A 312 6.59 3.21 -9.12
N ILE A 313 7.34 3.15 -10.23
CA ILE A 313 8.76 2.75 -10.22
C ILE A 313 9.62 3.87 -9.60
N PHE A 314 9.32 5.13 -9.94
CA PHE A 314 10.09 6.32 -9.56
C PHE A 314 9.43 7.15 -8.44
N VAL A 315 8.77 6.50 -7.48
CA VAL A 315 8.06 7.20 -6.40
C VAL A 315 9.05 8.02 -5.57
N GLY A 316 8.92 9.35 -5.62
CA GLY A 316 9.68 10.29 -4.79
C GLY A 316 11.16 10.44 -5.16
N SER A 317 11.57 10.04 -6.37
CA SER A 317 12.93 10.32 -6.89
C SER A 317 13.01 11.57 -7.77
N ALA A 318 11.86 12.13 -8.17
CA ALA A 318 11.77 13.36 -8.98
C ALA A 318 12.67 13.36 -10.23
N ASN A 319 12.77 12.22 -10.93
CA ASN A 319 13.60 12.15 -12.14
C ASN A 319 13.09 13.13 -13.21
N GLY A 320 13.99 14.00 -13.69
CA GLY A 320 13.71 15.02 -14.70
C GLY A 320 13.18 14.42 -16.01
N ASP A 321 13.78 13.32 -16.47
CA ASP A 321 13.42 12.71 -17.77
C ASP A 321 11.98 12.17 -17.80
N VAL A 322 11.52 11.55 -16.70
CA VAL A 322 10.14 11.06 -16.60
C VAL A 322 9.16 12.23 -16.49
N THR A 323 9.53 13.26 -15.73
CA THR A 323 8.73 14.48 -15.60
C THR A 323 8.59 15.18 -16.94
N ASP A 324 9.69 15.36 -17.68
CA ASP A 324 9.70 15.97 -18.99
C ASP A 324 8.93 15.14 -20.01
N ALA A 325 9.07 13.81 -20.00
CA ALA A 325 8.31 12.93 -20.88
C ALA A 325 6.80 13.02 -20.62
N LEU A 326 6.37 13.00 -19.35
CA LEU A 326 4.97 13.14 -18.95
C LEU A 326 4.42 14.54 -19.26
N MET A 327 5.20 15.59 -19.02
CA MET A 327 4.82 16.96 -19.35
C MET A 327 4.71 17.15 -20.86
N ASN A 328 5.66 16.63 -21.65
CA ASN A 328 5.59 16.65 -23.10
C ASN A 328 4.37 15.89 -23.64
N THR A 329 3.97 14.78 -23.00
CA THR A 329 2.73 14.08 -23.38
C THR A 329 1.47 14.81 -22.94
N LEU A 330 1.52 15.62 -21.88
CA LEU A 330 0.43 16.51 -21.45
C LEU A 330 0.34 17.78 -22.30
N LEU A 331 1.46 18.24 -22.87
CA LEU A 331 1.60 19.43 -23.71
C LEU A 331 1.16 19.23 -25.16
N ASP A 332 1.03 17.97 -25.61
CA ASP A 332 0.70 17.68 -27.01
C ASP A 332 -0.75 18.08 -27.35
N GLU A 333 -0.91 19.07 -28.23
CA GLU A 333 -2.18 19.70 -28.60
C GLU A 333 -3.16 18.71 -29.27
N ASP A 334 -2.66 17.65 -29.92
CA ASP A 334 -3.48 16.61 -30.56
C ASP A 334 -4.22 15.71 -29.54
N ARG A 335 -3.74 15.66 -28.29
CA ARG A 335 -4.34 14.89 -27.19
C ARG A 335 -5.45 15.63 -26.44
N THR A 336 -5.64 16.93 -26.66
CA THR A 336 -6.66 17.77 -25.98
C THR A 336 -8.09 17.22 -26.09
N LYS A 337 -8.41 16.48 -27.18
CA LYS A 337 -9.71 15.82 -27.38
C LYS A 337 -9.84 14.47 -26.67
N GLN A 338 -8.73 13.76 -26.47
CA GLN A 338 -8.67 12.44 -25.82
C GLN A 338 -8.40 12.54 -24.32
N LEU A 339 -7.84 13.65 -23.84
CA LEU A 339 -7.61 13.95 -22.42
C LEU A 339 -8.91 14.06 -21.60
N LYS A 340 -10.07 14.12 -22.26
CA LYS A 340 -11.41 14.02 -21.61
C LYS A 340 -11.78 12.60 -21.18
N ASP A 341 -11.00 11.59 -21.58
CA ASP A 341 -11.29 10.20 -21.25
C ASP A 341 -10.93 9.84 -19.81
N LYS A 342 -11.60 8.81 -19.28
CA LYS A 342 -11.50 8.32 -17.91
C LYS A 342 -10.05 8.06 -17.47
N TRP A 343 -9.21 7.62 -18.39
CA TRP A 343 -7.83 7.18 -18.18
C TRP A 343 -6.84 8.31 -17.86
N THR A 344 -7.15 9.57 -18.22
CA THR A 344 -6.29 10.73 -17.92
C THR A 344 -6.06 10.91 -16.41
N ARG A 345 -6.95 10.38 -15.56
CA ARG A 345 -6.80 10.38 -14.09
C ARG A 345 -5.54 9.63 -13.64
N PHE A 346 -5.20 8.51 -14.28
CA PHE A 346 -4.02 7.72 -13.95
C PHE A 346 -2.73 8.37 -14.45
N MET A 347 -2.80 9.18 -15.50
CA MET A 347 -1.67 9.99 -15.96
C MET A 347 -1.36 11.12 -14.97
N ALA A 348 -2.39 11.83 -14.51
CA ALA A 348 -2.23 12.84 -13.45
C ALA A 348 -1.70 12.24 -12.14
N LEU A 349 -2.15 11.03 -11.80
CA LEU A 349 -1.63 10.27 -10.66
C LEU A 349 -0.17 9.87 -10.86
N GLY A 350 0.21 9.39 -12.05
CA GLY A 350 1.60 9.05 -12.38
C GLY A 350 2.55 10.23 -12.14
N LEU A 351 2.18 11.43 -12.60
CA LEU A 351 2.94 12.66 -12.33
C LEU A 351 3.00 12.98 -10.83
N ALA A 352 1.87 12.88 -10.12
CA ALA A 352 1.81 13.17 -8.68
C ALA A 352 2.65 12.19 -7.84
N LEU A 353 2.73 10.92 -8.25
CA LEU A 353 3.52 9.89 -7.56
C LEU A 353 5.04 10.10 -7.68
N LEU A 354 5.52 10.71 -8.77
CA LEU A 354 6.94 11.06 -8.92
C LEU A 354 7.41 12.02 -7.82
N PHE A 355 6.51 12.92 -7.38
CA PHE A 355 6.80 13.94 -6.37
C PHE A 355 6.39 13.56 -4.95
N PHE A 356 6.13 12.28 -4.69
CA PHE A 356 5.68 11.84 -3.39
C PHE A 356 6.74 12.11 -2.31
N GLY A 357 6.39 12.95 -1.32
CA GLY A 357 7.26 13.27 -0.18
C GLY A 357 8.44 14.20 -0.48
N GLN A 358 8.44 14.88 -1.63
CA GLN A 358 9.43 15.89 -2.00
C GLN A 358 8.76 17.26 -2.02
N GLN A 359 9.17 18.19 -1.13
CA GLN A 359 8.47 19.47 -0.96
C GLN A 359 9.04 20.61 -1.83
N GLU A 360 10.34 20.64 -2.11
CA GLU A 360 11.00 21.76 -2.82
C GLU A 360 10.72 21.77 -4.33
N GLU A 361 10.85 20.62 -4.98
CA GLU A 361 10.78 20.52 -6.44
C GLU A 361 9.35 20.68 -6.97
N VAL A 362 8.36 20.47 -6.10
CA VAL A 362 6.94 20.52 -6.45
C VAL A 362 6.48 21.92 -6.80
N ASP A 363 7.01 22.96 -6.17
CA ASP A 363 6.58 24.34 -6.42
C ASP A 363 6.85 24.77 -7.87
N VAL A 364 7.99 24.37 -8.43
CA VAL A 364 8.36 24.65 -9.84
C VAL A 364 7.36 23.99 -10.78
N ILE A 365 7.02 22.72 -10.54
CA ILE A 365 6.09 21.99 -11.38
C ILE A 365 4.66 22.48 -11.22
N LEU A 366 4.25 22.87 -10.01
CA LEU A 366 2.96 23.49 -9.79
C LEU A 366 2.80 24.80 -10.58
N GLU A 367 3.86 25.61 -10.69
CA GLU A 367 3.84 26.81 -11.55
C GLU A 367 3.72 26.44 -13.04
N THR A 368 4.45 25.42 -13.51
CA THR A 368 4.32 24.95 -14.90
C THR A 368 2.94 24.37 -15.20
N LEU A 369 2.34 23.63 -14.26
CA LEU A 369 1.00 23.07 -14.40
C LEU A 369 -0.09 24.14 -14.34
N LYS A 370 0.11 25.22 -13.57
CA LYS A 370 -0.80 26.37 -13.52
C LYS A 370 -0.72 27.23 -14.78
N ALA A 371 0.42 27.26 -15.45
CA ALA A 371 0.58 27.94 -16.74
C ALA A 371 -0.16 27.23 -17.89
N LEU A 372 -0.67 26.01 -17.66
CA LEU A 372 -1.47 25.26 -18.64
C LEU A 372 -2.96 25.57 -18.52
N ASP A 373 -3.56 26.05 -19.61
CA ASP A 373 -4.99 26.42 -19.71
C ASP A 373 -5.91 25.20 -19.94
N HIS A 374 -5.76 24.13 -19.14
CA HIS A 374 -6.57 22.91 -19.23
C HIS A 374 -7.29 22.58 -17.90
N PRO A 375 -8.61 22.26 -17.91
CA PRO A 375 -9.36 21.90 -16.70
C PRO A 375 -8.77 20.70 -15.92
N MET A 376 -8.09 19.78 -16.62
CA MET A 376 -7.43 18.63 -16.00
C MET A 376 -6.09 18.97 -15.34
N ALA A 377 -5.42 20.05 -15.78
CA ALA A 377 -4.16 20.51 -15.20
C ALA A 377 -4.35 21.03 -13.77
N LYS A 378 -5.49 21.69 -13.49
CA LYS A 378 -5.86 22.07 -12.12
C LYS A 378 -6.02 20.84 -11.23
N SER A 379 -6.73 19.81 -11.68
CA SER A 379 -6.87 18.54 -10.93
C SER A 379 -5.52 17.84 -10.67
N ALA A 380 -4.64 17.81 -11.66
CA ALA A 380 -3.29 17.24 -11.52
C ALA A 380 -2.41 18.06 -10.55
N SER A 381 -2.55 19.39 -10.55
CA SER A 381 -1.82 20.27 -9.63
C SER A 381 -2.19 20.00 -8.17
N VAL A 382 -3.50 19.86 -7.86
CA VAL A 382 -3.97 19.55 -6.50
C VAL A 382 -3.51 18.16 -6.08
N LEU A 383 -3.56 17.18 -6.97
CA LEU A 383 -3.10 15.82 -6.67
C LEU A 383 -1.57 15.78 -6.40
N THR A 384 -0.80 16.54 -7.17
CA THR A 384 0.66 16.67 -7.00
C THR A 384 1.00 17.38 -5.69
N GLU A 385 0.29 18.46 -5.37
CA GLU A 385 0.41 19.15 -4.08
C GLU A 385 0.10 18.20 -2.92
N VAL A 386 -1.00 17.47 -3.00
CA VAL A 386 -1.40 16.50 -1.96
C VAL A 386 -0.37 15.40 -1.75
N CYS A 387 0.24 14.86 -2.82
CA CYS A 387 1.25 13.81 -2.74
C CYS A 387 2.59 14.32 -2.18
N ALA A 388 2.94 15.59 -2.45
CA ALA A 388 4.13 16.24 -1.90
C ALA A 388 4.05 16.41 -0.38
N TRP A 389 2.86 16.77 0.11
CA TRP A 389 2.59 17.06 1.53
C TRP A 389 2.09 15.85 2.33
N ALA A 390 2.10 14.65 1.75
CA ALA A 390 1.62 13.43 2.38
C ALA A 390 2.31 13.15 3.73
N GLY A 391 1.53 12.88 4.78
CA GLY A 391 2.05 12.50 6.11
C GLY A 391 2.73 13.62 6.92
N THR A 392 2.67 14.87 6.47
CA THR A 392 3.32 16.01 7.16
C THR A 392 2.45 16.67 8.22
N GLY A 393 1.13 16.46 8.21
CA GLY A 393 0.20 17.11 9.16
C GLY A 393 0.07 18.63 9.02
N ALA A 394 0.62 19.23 7.95
CA ALA A 394 0.69 20.69 7.80
C ALA A 394 -0.70 21.35 7.74
N VAL A 395 -1.07 22.07 8.81
CA VAL A 395 -2.39 22.71 8.96
C VAL A 395 -2.66 23.77 7.88
N LEU A 396 -1.64 24.49 7.42
CA LEU A 396 -1.78 25.50 6.36
C LEU A 396 -2.25 24.87 5.04
N LYS A 397 -1.72 23.70 4.68
CA LYS A 397 -2.13 22.96 3.48
C LYS A 397 -3.53 22.38 3.63
N ILE A 398 -3.86 21.86 4.81
CA ILE A 398 -5.23 21.45 5.13
C ILE A 398 -6.21 22.62 4.95
N GLN A 399 -5.87 23.83 5.39
CA GLN A 399 -6.71 25.02 5.20
C GLN A 399 -6.88 25.41 3.73
N GLN A 400 -5.81 25.37 2.93
CA GLN A 400 -5.86 25.64 1.49
C GLN A 400 -6.77 24.64 0.77
N LEU A 401 -6.61 23.34 1.05
CA LEU A 401 -7.47 22.29 0.50
C LEU A 401 -8.93 22.44 0.92
N LEU A 402 -9.19 22.88 2.15
CA LEU A 402 -10.56 23.16 2.62
C LEU A 402 -11.18 24.39 1.95
N HIS A 403 -10.39 25.40 1.59
CA HIS A 403 -10.89 26.54 0.82
C HIS A 403 -11.37 26.07 -0.56
N ILE A 404 -10.55 25.26 -1.23
CA ILE A 404 -10.88 24.63 -2.52
C ILE A 404 -12.16 23.78 -2.41
N CYS A 405 -12.34 23.05 -1.30
CA CYS A 405 -13.57 22.27 -1.08
C CYS A 405 -14.82 23.11 -0.79
N ASN A 406 -14.66 24.36 -0.34
CA ASN A 406 -15.78 25.25 0.01
C ASN A 406 -16.15 26.22 -1.12
N GLU A 407 -15.30 26.38 -2.13
CA GLU A 407 -15.65 27.13 -3.35
C GLU A 407 -16.80 26.41 -4.06
N HIS A 408 -17.98 27.05 -4.03
CA HIS A 408 -19.17 26.54 -4.70
C HIS A 408 -19.04 26.82 -6.20
N ILE A 409 -19.26 25.79 -7.02
CA ILE A 409 -19.17 25.92 -8.48
C ILE A 409 -20.55 26.38 -8.97
N GLU A 410 -20.70 27.68 -9.28
CA GLU A 410 -21.98 28.26 -9.71
C GLU A 410 -22.30 28.07 -11.22
N ASP A 411 -21.36 27.54 -12.03
CA ASP A 411 -21.51 27.50 -13.50
C ASP A 411 -21.87 26.11 -14.09
N GLU A 412 -22.83 26.08 -15.03
CA GLU A 412 -23.46 24.86 -15.58
C GLU A 412 -22.76 24.18 -16.78
N SER A 413 -21.50 24.44 -17.09
CA SER A 413 -20.81 23.98 -18.33
C SER A 413 -19.93 22.73 -18.17
N GLU A 414 -19.47 22.13 -19.30
CA GLU A 414 -18.66 20.89 -19.37
C GLU A 414 -17.31 20.94 -18.61
N GLU A 415 -16.87 22.12 -18.16
CA GLU A 415 -15.73 22.31 -17.25
C GLU A 415 -15.97 21.66 -15.87
N LYS A 416 -17.23 21.38 -15.52
CA LYS A 416 -17.69 20.63 -14.34
C LYS A 416 -16.90 19.36 -14.06
N LYS A 417 -16.66 18.49 -15.04
CA LYS A 417 -16.04 17.17 -14.75
C LYS A 417 -14.60 17.30 -14.26
N GLY A 418 -13.87 18.35 -14.65
CA GLY A 418 -12.52 18.63 -14.15
C GLY A 418 -12.54 19.19 -12.74
N ASP A 419 -13.45 20.13 -12.46
CA ASP A 419 -13.53 20.80 -11.15
C ASP A 419 -14.22 19.92 -10.08
N GLU A 420 -15.16 19.04 -10.47
CA GLU A 420 -15.74 18.02 -9.60
C GLU A 420 -14.71 16.96 -9.17
N LEU A 421 -13.76 16.62 -10.04
CA LEU A 421 -12.64 15.73 -9.72
C LEU A 421 -11.63 16.43 -8.82
N LEU A 422 -11.40 17.73 -9.03
CA LEU A 422 -10.52 18.55 -8.20
C LEU A 422 -11.01 18.57 -6.74
N GLN A 423 -12.30 18.80 -6.51
CA GLN A 423 -12.87 18.71 -5.16
C GLN A 423 -12.75 17.30 -4.55
N SER A 424 -12.96 16.26 -5.36
CA SER A 424 -12.84 14.86 -4.92
C SER A 424 -11.40 14.51 -4.51
N TYR A 425 -10.39 14.97 -5.27
CA TYR A 425 -8.98 14.81 -4.94
C TYR A 425 -8.57 15.63 -3.73
N ALA A 426 -9.08 16.85 -3.58
CA ALA A 426 -8.83 17.66 -2.38
C ALA A 426 -9.33 16.94 -1.11
N VAL A 427 -10.51 16.31 -1.15
CA VAL A 427 -11.08 15.56 -0.02
C VAL A 427 -10.24 14.32 0.34
N ILE A 428 -9.80 13.55 -0.67
CA ILE A 428 -8.88 12.42 -0.43
C ILE A 428 -7.54 12.93 0.12
N GLY A 429 -7.07 14.07 -0.40
CA GLY A 429 -5.81 14.67 0.00
C GLY A 429 -5.79 15.19 1.43
N LEU A 430 -6.90 15.72 1.93
CA LEU A 430 -7.05 16.04 3.36
C LEU A 430 -6.70 14.83 4.23
N SER A 431 -7.18 13.64 3.86
CA SER A 431 -6.91 12.41 4.62
C SER A 431 -5.47 11.93 4.47
N LEU A 432 -4.86 12.10 3.30
CA LEU A 432 -3.46 11.72 3.07
C LEU A 432 -2.48 12.60 3.88
N VAL A 433 -2.76 13.90 3.97
CA VAL A 433 -1.93 14.85 4.76
C VAL A 433 -2.06 14.58 6.25
N ALA A 434 -3.27 14.29 6.75
CA ALA A 434 -3.51 14.02 8.17
C ALA A 434 -3.19 12.59 8.62
N MET A 435 -2.89 11.66 7.71
CA MET A 435 -2.58 10.27 8.08
C MET A 435 -1.39 10.18 9.04
N GLY A 436 -0.46 11.16 9.01
CA GLY A 436 0.75 11.20 9.82
C GLY A 436 0.59 11.63 11.28
N GLU A 437 -0.57 12.21 11.69
CA GLU A 437 -0.76 12.73 13.05
C GLU A 437 -2.11 12.36 13.64
N ASP A 438 -2.14 11.80 14.86
CA ASP A 438 -3.39 11.43 15.53
C ASP A 438 -4.32 12.63 15.80
N VAL A 439 -3.75 13.79 16.15
CA VAL A 439 -4.53 15.03 16.38
C VAL A 439 -5.15 15.53 15.07
N GLY A 440 -4.38 15.48 13.98
CA GLY A 440 -4.85 15.79 12.63
C GLY A 440 -5.97 14.85 12.19
N GLN A 441 -5.85 13.54 12.46
CA GLN A 441 -6.89 12.57 12.16
C GLN A 441 -8.21 12.92 12.85
N GLU A 442 -8.21 13.23 14.16
CA GLU A 442 -9.45 13.59 14.87
C GLU A 442 -10.08 14.89 14.35
N MET A 443 -9.26 15.89 14.01
CA MET A 443 -9.75 17.14 13.42
C MET A 443 -10.44 16.89 12.08
N ILE A 444 -9.81 16.12 11.18
CA ILE A 444 -10.35 15.86 9.84
C ILE A 444 -11.58 14.96 9.89
N LEU A 445 -11.65 13.99 10.81
CA LEU A 445 -12.87 13.19 11.02
C LEU A 445 -14.11 14.07 11.26
N ARG A 446 -13.96 15.16 12.03
CA ARG A 446 -15.04 16.13 12.27
C ARG A 446 -15.34 16.95 11.02
N THR A 447 -14.32 17.43 10.32
CA THR A 447 -14.47 18.25 9.11
C THR A 447 -15.12 17.47 7.96
N LEU A 448 -14.74 16.20 7.77
CA LEU A 448 -15.37 15.29 6.81
C LEU A 448 -16.85 15.05 7.13
N GLY A 449 -17.20 14.98 8.42
CA GLY A 449 -18.60 14.93 8.86
C GLY A 449 -19.40 16.17 8.42
N HIS A 450 -18.81 17.36 8.49
CA HIS A 450 -19.45 18.59 7.98
C HIS A 450 -19.53 18.61 6.45
N LEU A 451 -18.46 18.21 5.76
CA LEU A 451 -18.43 18.10 4.29
C LEU A 451 -19.48 17.11 3.76
N MET A 452 -19.81 16.05 4.50
CA MET A 452 -20.86 15.12 4.09
C MET A 452 -22.27 15.75 4.12
N HIS A 453 -22.54 16.65 5.07
CA HIS A 453 -23.84 17.28 5.21
C HIS A 453 -24.04 18.49 4.29
N TYR A 454 -22.98 19.26 4.04
CA TYR A 454 -23.05 20.51 3.29
C TYR A 454 -22.42 20.43 1.89
N GLY A 455 -21.65 19.38 1.59
CA GLY A 455 -20.95 19.23 0.32
C GLY A 455 -21.84 18.77 -0.83
N GLU A 456 -21.40 19.09 -2.03
CA GLU A 456 -22.02 18.65 -3.28
C GLU A 456 -21.96 17.13 -3.46
N ALA A 457 -22.69 16.60 -4.46
CA ALA A 457 -22.78 15.16 -4.70
C ALA A 457 -21.42 14.48 -4.89
N ASN A 458 -20.42 15.17 -5.46
CA ASN A 458 -19.09 14.61 -5.72
C ASN A 458 -18.24 14.52 -4.45
N ILE A 459 -18.26 15.56 -3.62
CA ILE A 459 -17.65 15.57 -2.28
C ILE A 459 -18.23 14.43 -1.44
N ARG A 460 -19.56 14.25 -1.46
CA ARG A 460 -20.23 13.16 -0.73
C ARG A 460 -19.79 11.77 -1.16
N LYS A 461 -19.39 11.56 -2.43
CA LYS A 461 -18.83 10.28 -2.92
C LYS A 461 -17.39 10.05 -2.46
N ALA A 462 -16.61 11.12 -2.30
CA ALA A 462 -15.19 11.04 -1.90
C ALA A 462 -14.99 10.92 -0.38
N VAL A 463 -15.89 11.48 0.44
CA VAL A 463 -15.77 11.46 1.92
C VAL A 463 -15.61 10.05 2.51
N PRO A 464 -16.41 9.03 2.12
CA PRO A 464 -16.22 7.69 2.67
C PRO A 464 -14.85 7.08 2.33
N LEU A 465 -14.34 7.32 1.11
CA LEU A 465 -13.01 6.87 0.68
C LEU A 465 -11.91 7.54 1.51
N ALA A 466 -12.06 8.84 1.77
CA ALA A 466 -11.16 9.63 2.60
C ALA A 466 -11.13 9.09 4.06
N LEU A 467 -12.30 8.77 4.64
CA LEU A 467 -12.41 8.11 5.95
C LEU A 467 -11.71 6.75 5.99
N GLY A 468 -11.78 5.98 4.90
CA GLY A 468 -11.07 4.71 4.75
C GLY A 468 -9.54 4.86 4.77
N LEU A 469 -9.03 5.93 4.14
CA LEU A 469 -7.60 6.24 4.04
C LEU A 469 -7.00 6.75 5.36
N ILE A 470 -7.79 7.37 6.24
CA ILE A 470 -7.30 7.83 7.56
C ILE A 470 -6.89 6.64 8.45
N SER A 471 -7.56 5.50 8.31
CA SER A 471 -7.39 4.35 9.21
C SER A 471 -7.37 3.01 8.46
N PRO A 472 -6.42 2.79 7.53
CA PRO A 472 -6.28 1.52 6.84
C PRO A 472 -5.86 0.43 7.84
N SER A 473 -6.60 -0.69 7.87
CA SER A 473 -6.35 -1.80 8.81
C SER A 473 -6.34 -1.41 10.31
N ASN A 474 -6.91 -0.25 10.65
CA ASN A 474 -7.11 0.22 12.02
C ASN A 474 -8.61 0.28 12.35
N PRO A 475 -9.11 -0.62 13.21
CA PRO A 475 -10.54 -0.73 13.49
C PRO A 475 -11.01 0.31 14.53
N GLN A 476 -10.97 1.60 14.22
CA GLN A 476 -11.52 2.64 15.09
C GLN A 476 -13.06 2.62 15.10
N MET A 477 -13.67 2.48 16.29
CA MET A 477 -15.13 2.45 16.44
C MET A 477 -15.83 3.70 15.91
N LYS A 478 -15.23 4.89 16.11
CA LYS A 478 -15.78 6.16 15.64
C LYS A 478 -15.98 6.17 14.11
N VAL A 479 -15.01 5.64 13.37
CA VAL A 479 -15.02 5.57 11.90
C VAL A 479 -16.02 4.52 11.40
N TYR A 480 -16.18 3.41 12.13
CA TYR A 480 -17.19 2.40 11.78
C TYR A 480 -18.62 2.90 11.93
N ASP A 481 -18.92 3.60 13.03
CA ASP A 481 -20.27 4.08 13.28
C ASP A 481 -20.64 5.22 12.30
N THR A 482 -19.68 5.97 11.75
CA THR A 482 -19.93 6.94 10.66
C THR A 482 -20.12 6.22 9.32
N LEU A 483 -19.21 5.34 8.93
CA LEU A 483 -19.31 4.59 7.66
C LEU A 483 -20.56 3.68 7.60
N SER A 484 -20.97 3.11 8.72
CA SER A 484 -22.21 2.32 8.80
C SER A 484 -23.44 3.16 8.47
N ARG A 485 -23.47 4.43 8.88
CA ARG A 485 -24.57 5.33 8.55
C ARG A 485 -24.56 5.69 7.06
N TYR A 486 -23.38 5.91 6.48
CA TYR A 486 -23.23 6.23 5.06
C TYR A 486 -23.51 5.04 4.14
N SER A 487 -23.32 3.81 4.60
CA SER A 487 -23.66 2.60 3.83
C SER A 487 -25.16 2.39 3.57
N HIS A 488 -26.03 3.12 4.27
CA HIS A 488 -27.50 3.10 4.06
C HIS A 488 -28.01 4.39 3.41
N ASP A 489 -27.13 5.20 2.83
CA ASP A 489 -27.53 6.40 2.09
C ASP A 489 -28.34 6.02 0.83
N ASN A 490 -29.20 6.94 0.38
CA ASN A 490 -30.06 6.78 -0.79
C ASN A 490 -29.25 6.80 -2.10
N ASP A 491 -28.08 7.43 -2.11
CA ASP A 491 -27.18 7.42 -3.27
C ASP A 491 -26.31 6.15 -3.27
N ASN A 492 -26.54 5.30 -4.28
CA ASN A 492 -25.81 4.05 -4.46
C ASN A 492 -24.30 4.26 -4.62
N ASP A 493 -23.82 5.39 -5.16
CA ASP A 493 -22.38 5.62 -5.32
C ASP A 493 -21.69 5.86 -3.97
N VAL A 494 -22.34 6.65 -3.10
CA VAL A 494 -21.86 6.89 -1.73
C VAL A 494 -21.89 5.60 -0.92
N ALA A 495 -22.95 4.81 -1.05
CA ALA A 495 -23.09 3.54 -0.36
C ALA A 495 -22.00 2.53 -0.76
N ILE A 496 -21.71 2.39 -2.07
CA ILE A 496 -20.65 1.51 -2.58
C ILE A 496 -19.28 1.93 -2.04
N ASN A 497 -18.97 3.22 -2.07
CA ASN A 497 -17.71 3.74 -1.55
C ASN A 497 -17.59 3.57 -0.03
N ALA A 498 -18.68 3.74 0.72
CA ALA A 498 -18.70 3.49 2.16
C ALA A 498 -18.48 2.01 2.52
N ILE A 499 -19.07 1.10 1.73
CA ILE A 499 -18.87 -0.35 1.89
C ILE A 499 -17.41 -0.72 1.66
N PHE A 500 -16.80 -0.21 0.60
CA PHE A 500 -15.37 -0.44 0.33
C PHE A 500 -14.48 0.11 1.45
N ALA A 501 -14.73 1.36 1.88
CA ALA A 501 -13.97 1.99 2.96
C ALA A 501 -14.05 1.19 4.27
N MET A 502 -15.21 0.61 4.58
CA MET A 502 -15.34 -0.32 5.72
C MET A 502 -14.47 -1.56 5.57
N GLY A 503 -14.40 -2.13 4.37
CA GLY A 503 -13.50 -3.24 4.04
C GLY A 503 -12.03 -2.87 4.22
N LEU A 504 -11.63 -1.67 3.79
CA LEU A 504 -10.27 -1.16 3.92
C LEU A 504 -9.86 -0.91 5.38
N CYS A 505 -10.74 -0.30 6.19
CA CYS A 505 -10.49 -0.12 7.64
C CYS A 505 -10.41 -1.46 8.39
N GLY A 506 -11.19 -2.45 7.95
CA GLY A 506 -11.22 -3.78 8.53
C GLY A 506 -10.15 -4.74 8.01
N ALA A 507 -9.34 -4.32 7.03
CA ALA A 507 -8.51 -5.24 6.28
C ALA A 507 -7.55 -6.05 7.18
N GLY A 508 -7.66 -7.38 7.09
CA GLY A 508 -6.85 -8.34 7.84
C GLY A 508 -6.98 -8.28 9.37
N THR A 509 -7.98 -7.56 9.92
CA THR A 509 -8.23 -7.52 11.38
C THR A 509 -9.21 -8.59 11.86
N ASN A 510 -9.94 -9.24 10.94
CA ASN A 510 -10.94 -10.26 11.25
C ASN A 510 -11.94 -9.85 12.37
N ASN A 511 -12.35 -8.59 12.39
CA ASN A 511 -13.24 -8.08 13.43
C ASN A 511 -14.68 -8.65 13.29
N ALA A 512 -15.16 -9.34 14.32
CA ALA A 512 -16.45 -10.01 14.33
C ALA A 512 -17.65 -9.05 14.16
N ARG A 513 -17.59 -7.83 14.72
CA ARG A 513 -18.67 -6.84 14.60
C ARG A 513 -18.81 -6.36 13.15
N LEU A 514 -17.69 -6.09 12.49
CA LEU A 514 -17.65 -5.67 11.09
C LEU A 514 -18.11 -6.81 10.15
N ALA A 515 -17.71 -8.05 10.42
CA ALA A 515 -18.19 -9.22 9.70
C ALA A 515 -19.72 -9.39 9.80
N GLN A 516 -20.31 -9.09 10.96
CA GLN A 516 -21.77 -9.14 11.13
C GLN A 516 -22.48 -8.04 10.34
N LEU A 517 -21.94 -6.82 10.37
CA LEU A 517 -22.50 -5.68 9.64
C LEU A 517 -22.46 -5.89 8.13
N LEU A 518 -21.32 -6.35 7.58
CA LEU A 518 -21.20 -6.67 6.16
C LEU A 518 -22.18 -7.77 5.72
N ARG A 519 -22.49 -8.76 6.57
CA ARG A 519 -23.53 -9.78 6.29
C ARG A 519 -24.94 -9.19 6.25
N GLN A 520 -25.24 -8.23 7.12
CA GLN A 520 -26.53 -7.52 7.08
C GLN A 520 -26.65 -6.68 5.81
N LEU A 521 -25.59 -5.98 5.41
CA LEU A 521 -25.55 -5.21 4.16
C LEU A 521 -25.69 -6.09 2.91
N ALA A 522 -25.08 -7.28 2.90
CA ALA A 522 -25.26 -8.25 1.82
C ALA A 522 -26.72 -8.66 1.66
N SER A 523 -27.44 -8.82 2.78
CA SER A 523 -28.88 -9.14 2.76
C SER A 523 -29.74 -7.95 2.31
N TYR A 524 -29.32 -6.72 2.62
CA TYR A 524 -30.02 -5.50 2.24
C TYR A 524 -29.88 -5.21 0.73
N TYR A 525 -28.65 -5.27 0.20
CA TYR A 525 -28.33 -5.00 -1.21
C TYR A 525 -28.46 -6.21 -2.14
N HIS A 526 -29.27 -7.21 -1.77
CA HIS A 526 -29.40 -8.44 -2.55
C HIS A 526 -29.95 -8.24 -3.99
N ARG A 527 -30.59 -7.09 -4.26
CA ARG A 527 -31.18 -6.75 -5.57
C ARG A 527 -30.21 -6.04 -6.50
N ASP A 528 -29.21 -5.34 -5.96
CA ASP A 528 -28.29 -4.51 -6.72
C ASP A 528 -26.94 -5.23 -6.90
N PRO A 529 -26.62 -5.73 -8.11
CA PRO A 529 -25.42 -6.55 -8.34
C PRO A 529 -24.11 -5.81 -8.04
N ASN A 530 -24.03 -4.51 -8.31
CA ASN A 530 -22.81 -3.71 -8.10
C ASN A 530 -22.54 -3.48 -6.61
N ALA A 531 -23.58 -3.19 -5.83
CA ALA A 531 -23.46 -3.03 -4.38
C ALA A 531 -23.11 -4.37 -3.71
N LEU A 532 -23.77 -5.47 -4.13
CA LEU A 532 -23.46 -6.80 -3.64
C LEU A 532 -22.01 -7.21 -3.97
N PHE A 533 -21.54 -6.91 -5.19
CA PHE A 533 -20.16 -7.13 -5.60
C PHE A 533 -19.17 -6.46 -4.65
N MET A 534 -19.40 -5.19 -4.31
CA MET A 534 -18.54 -4.45 -3.39
C MET A 534 -18.59 -4.98 -1.95
N VAL A 535 -19.78 -5.38 -1.46
CA VAL A 535 -19.91 -5.99 -0.13
C VAL A 535 -19.08 -7.28 -0.03
N ARG A 536 -19.09 -8.10 -1.09
CA ARG A 536 -18.29 -9.33 -1.12
C ARG A 536 -16.79 -9.04 -1.14
N ILE A 537 -16.32 -8.05 -1.91
CA ILE A 537 -14.91 -7.61 -1.86
C ILE A 537 -14.53 -7.13 -0.45
N ALA A 538 -15.37 -6.32 0.19
CA ALA A 538 -15.13 -5.84 1.55
C ALA A 538 -15.06 -6.98 2.58
N GLN A 539 -15.87 -8.03 2.42
CA GLN A 539 -15.77 -9.26 3.24
C GLN A 539 -14.45 -10.01 2.99
N GLY A 540 -14.00 -10.08 1.74
CA GLY A 540 -12.68 -10.66 1.39
C GLY A 540 -11.52 -9.91 2.04
N LEU A 541 -11.54 -8.57 1.97
CA LEU A 541 -10.52 -7.71 2.58
C LEU A 541 -10.48 -7.86 4.11
N LEU A 542 -11.63 -7.94 4.78
CA LEU A 542 -11.70 -8.17 6.24
C LEU A 542 -10.90 -9.41 6.68
N HIS A 543 -11.00 -10.47 5.88
CA HIS A 543 -10.36 -11.76 6.13
C HIS A 543 -9.04 -11.93 5.34
N ALA A 544 -8.44 -10.82 4.88
CA ALA A 544 -7.22 -10.86 4.08
C ALA A 544 -6.10 -11.63 4.79
N GLY A 545 -5.48 -12.59 4.09
CA GLY A 545 -4.47 -13.50 4.65
C GLY A 545 -4.96 -14.23 5.91
N LYS A 546 -6.26 -14.51 6.02
CA LYS A 546 -6.91 -15.11 7.20
C LYS A 546 -6.75 -14.28 8.50
N GLY A 547 -6.40 -13.00 8.38
CA GLY A 547 -6.15 -12.08 9.49
C GLY A 547 -4.66 -11.80 9.76
N THR A 548 -3.75 -12.24 8.88
CA THR A 548 -2.30 -12.06 9.06
C THR A 548 -1.72 -10.92 8.23
N LEU A 549 -2.51 -10.28 7.37
CA LEU A 549 -2.05 -9.18 6.51
C LEU A 549 -2.54 -7.82 7.02
N SER A 550 -1.80 -6.76 6.70
CA SER A 550 -2.20 -5.36 6.86
C SER A 550 -2.00 -4.60 5.55
N LEU A 551 -2.85 -3.60 5.35
CA LEU A 551 -2.75 -2.59 4.30
C LEU A 551 -2.28 -1.23 4.85
N ASN A 552 -1.70 -1.19 6.05
CA ASN A 552 -1.25 0.07 6.66
C ASN A 552 0.06 0.53 5.98
N PRO A 553 0.11 1.74 5.39
CA PRO A 553 1.32 2.27 4.75
C PRO A 553 2.37 2.73 5.77
N PHE A 554 2.01 2.84 7.05
CA PHE A 554 2.94 3.18 8.12
C PHE A 554 3.60 1.95 8.74
N HIS A 555 4.91 2.03 8.94
CA HIS A 555 5.72 1.02 9.63
C HIS A 555 6.62 1.66 10.69
N THR A 556 7.10 0.85 11.64
CA THR A 556 7.99 1.28 12.73
C THR A 556 7.34 2.40 13.55
N ASP A 557 6.32 2.04 14.32
CA ASP A 557 5.68 2.97 15.27
C ASP A 557 5.15 4.27 14.63
N ARG A 558 4.61 4.16 13.40
CA ARG A 558 4.05 5.28 12.60
C ARG A 558 5.04 6.39 12.23
N GLN A 559 6.33 6.16 12.41
CA GLN A 559 7.36 7.16 12.09
C GLN A 559 7.71 7.17 10.60
N VAL A 560 7.59 6.03 9.92
CA VAL A 560 7.96 5.89 8.51
C VAL A 560 6.74 5.59 7.67
N LEU A 561 6.47 6.47 6.71
CA LEU A 561 5.46 6.27 5.67
C LEU A 561 6.10 5.58 4.47
N SER A 562 5.66 4.36 4.16
CA SER A 562 6.03 3.71 2.90
C SER A 562 5.30 4.36 1.74
N ARG A 563 6.07 5.02 0.87
CA ARG A 563 5.56 5.74 -0.30
C ARG A 563 4.94 4.78 -1.34
N VAL A 564 5.49 3.56 -1.46
CA VAL A 564 5.01 2.51 -2.38
C VAL A 564 3.68 1.91 -1.93
N ALA A 565 3.50 1.71 -0.62
CA ALA A 565 2.21 1.26 -0.08
C ALA A 565 1.14 2.35 -0.21
N ALA A 566 1.50 3.61 0.06
CA ALA A 566 0.62 4.75 -0.11
C ALA A 566 0.21 4.97 -1.58
N SER A 567 1.12 4.78 -2.54
CA SER A 567 0.83 4.92 -3.98
C SER A 567 -0.13 3.86 -4.49
N GLY A 568 0.00 2.60 -4.06
CA GLY A 568 -0.94 1.53 -4.38
C GLY A 568 -2.35 1.78 -3.83
N LEU A 569 -2.44 2.25 -2.58
CA LEU A 569 -3.71 2.66 -1.97
C LEU A 569 -4.34 3.84 -2.69
N LEU A 570 -3.55 4.88 -3.01
CA LEU A 570 -4.02 6.07 -3.71
C LEU A 570 -4.57 5.70 -5.10
N THR A 571 -3.91 4.80 -5.82
CA THR A 571 -4.34 4.30 -7.13
C THR A 571 -5.71 3.63 -7.06
N VAL A 572 -5.92 2.79 -6.05
CA VAL A 572 -7.21 2.13 -5.82
C VAL A 572 -8.29 3.14 -5.46
N LEU A 573 -7.99 4.12 -4.61
CA LEU A 573 -8.94 5.16 -4.22
C LEU A 573 -9.34 6.08 -5.40
N VAL A 574 -8.38 6.47 -6.24
CA VAL A 574 -8.64 7.26 -7.46
C VAL A 574 -9.53 6.48 -8.44
N SER A 575 -9.33 5.16 -8.56
CA SER A 575 -10.20 4.31 -9.37
C SER A 575 -11.63 4.21 -8.83
N LEU A 576 -11.81 4.33 -7.52
CA LEU A 576 -13.11 4.22 -6.84
C LEU A 576 -13.91 5.53 -6.79
N ILE A 577 -13.33 6.67 -7.16
CA ILE A 577 -14.08 7.93 -7.35
C ILE A 577 -15.21 7.72 -8.38
N ASP A 578 -15.00 6.85 -9.38
CA ASP A 578 -16.05 6.39 -10.30
C ASP A 578 -16.15 4.85 -10.31
N ALA A 579 -16.57 4.30 -9.16
CA ALA A 579 -16.66 2.86 -8.94
C ALA A 579 -17.56 2.13 -9.95
N LYS A 580 -18.59 2.78 -10.49
CA LYS A 580 -19.49 2.17 -11.49
C LYS A 580 -18.83 1.97 -12.84
N SER A 581 -17.91 2.85 -13.22
CA SER A 581 -17.32 2.84 -14.56
C SER A 581 -15.98 2.10 -14.61
N PHE A 582 -15.22 2.08 -13.52
CA PHE A 582 -13.96 1.34 -13.42
C PHE A 582 -14.15 -0.03 -12.75
N VAL A 583 -14.41 -0.03 -11.44
CA VAL A 583 -14.31 -1.24 -10.61
C VAL A 583 -15.49 -2.19 -10.77
N ALA A 584 -16.69 -1.69 -11.07
CA ALA A 584 -17.89 -2.50 -11.33
C ALA A 584 -18.22 -2.65 -12.84
N GLY A 585 -17.42 -1.99 -13.69
CA GLY A 585 -17.52 -2.01 -15.14
C GLY A 585 -16.46 -2.94 -15.71
N ASP A 586 -15.39 -2.35 -16.26
CA ASP A 586 -14.49 -3.08 -17.15
C ASP A 586 -13.09 -3.34 -16.54
N SER A 587 -12.74 -2.68 -15.44
CA SER A 587 -11.37 -2.62 -14.90
C SER A 587 -11.25 -3.10 -13.45
N HIS A 588 -11.75 -4.30 -13.17
CA HIS A 588 -11.68 -4.95 -11.86
C HIS A 588 -10.24 -5.22 -11.39
N TYR A 589 -9.31 -5.40 -12.32
CA TYR A 589 -7.90 -5.71 -12.06
C TYR A 589 -7.14 -4.58 -11.36
N LEU A 590 -7.67 -3.34 -11.35
CA LEU A 590 -7.08 -2.20 -10.62
C LEU A 590 -7.08 -2.42 -9.09
N LEU A 591 -7.94 -3.30 -8.56
CA LEU A 591 -7.92 -3.67 -7.14
C LEU A 591 -6.64 -4.42 -6.75
N TYR A 592 -5.92 -5.02 -7.71
CA TYR A 592 -4.66 -5.71 -7.43
C TYR A 592 -3.50 -4.77 -7.12
N TYR A 593 -3.63 -3.46 -7.34
CA TYR A 593 -2.69 -2.48 -6.80
C TYR A 593 -2.64 -2.46 -5.26
N LEU A 594 -3.63 -3.05 -4.57
CA LEU A 594 -3.55 -3.30 -3.13
C LEU A 594 -2.40 -4.24 -2.75
N ALA A 595 -1.89 -5.07 -3.68
CA ALA A 595 -0.77 -5.98 -3.44
C ALA A 595 0.51 -5.24 -2.99
N THR A 596 0.73 -4.00 -3.46
CA THR A 596 1.90 -3.22 -3.05
C THR A 596 1.81 -2.75 -1.60
N ALA A 597 0.58 -2.59 -1.08
CA ALA A 597 0.31 -2.17 0.29
C ALA A 597 0.16 -3.35 1.27
N MET A 598 -0.04 -4.57 0.76
CA MET A 598 -0.12 -5.77 1.58
C MET A 598 1.24 -6.07 2.22
N SER A 599 1.26 -6.10 3.55
CA SER A 599 2.41 -6.48 4.36
C SER A 599 1.96 -7.42 5.48
N PRO A 600 2.76 -8.43 5.86
CA PRO A 600 2.35 -9.37 6.88
C PRO A 600 2.56 -8.78 8.28
N ARG A 601 1.58 -8.97 9.15
CA ARG A 601 1.53 -8.46 10.53
C ARG A 601 2.12 -9.46 11.51
N PHE A 602 3.40 -9.78 11.37
CA PHE A 602 4.02 -10.74 12.28
C PHE A 602 5.22 -10.17 13.00
N LEU A 603 5.46 -10.73 14.17
CA LEU A 603 6.74 -10.68 14.86
C LEU A 603 7.36 -12.06 14.79
N ILE A 604 8.43 -12.18 14.02
CA ILE A 604 9.26 -13.38 13.93
C ILE A 604 10.64 -13.01 14.44
N THR A 605 11.14 -13.81 15.38
CA THR A 605 12.48 -13.68 15.92
C THR A 605 13.41 -14.66 15.24
N LEU A 606 14.52 -14.15 14.71
CA LEU A 606 15.57 -14.93 14.09
C LEU A 606 16.84 -14.87 14.95
N ASP A 607 17.63 -15.94 14.93
CA ASP A 607 18.98 -15.96 15.51
C ASP A 607 20.00 -15.28 14.58
N GLU A 608 21.24 -15.11 15.04
CA GLU A 608 22.37 -14.58 14.25
C GLU A 608 22.68 -15.43 13.00
N GLU A 609 22.20 -16.67 12.95
CA GLU A 609 22.28 -17.58 11.79
C GLU A 609 21.00 -17.62 10.93
N LEU A 610 20.07 -16.68 11.10
CA LEU A 610 18.80 -16.58 10.35
C LEU A 610 17.84 -17.76 10.55
N LYS A 611 18.02 -18.54 11.63
CA LYS A 611 17.09 -19.61 12.00
C LYS A 611 15.95 -19.05 12.87
N PRO A 612 14.71 -19.50 12.68
CA PRO A 612 13.59 -19.09 13.53
C PRO A 612 13.84 -19.55 14.96
N LEU A 613 13.75 -18.61 15.90
CA LEU A 613 13.91 -18.86 17.33
C LEU A 613 12.61 -18.48 18.05
N THR A 614 12.06 -19.41 18.82
CA THR A 614 10.85 -19.16 19.63
C THR A 614 11.24 -18.58 20.99
N VAL A 615 11.00 -17.28 21.18
CA VAL A 615 11.20 -16.55 22.43
C VAL A 615 9.88 -16.01 22.96
N ASN A 616 9.75 -15.93 24.29
CA ASN A 616 8.58 -15.35 24.93
C ASN A 616 8.60 -13.81 24.85
N VAL A 617 7.49 -13.26 24.40
CA VAL A 617 7.27 -11.82 24.18
C VAL A 617 6.01 -11.39 24.92
N ARG A 618 6.07 -10.23 25.56
CA ARG A 618 4.92 -9.55 26.17
C ARG A 618 4.33 -8.60 25.15
N VAL A 619 3.11 -8.87 24.72
CA VAL A 619 2.35 -8.01 23.80
C VAL A 619 1.31 -7.24 24.59
N GLY A 620 1.29 -5.92 24.46
CA GLY A 620 0.33 -5.05 25.13
C GLY A 620 0.10 -3.75 24.37
N GLN A 621 -0.82 -2.91 24.85
CA GLN A 621 -1.12 -1.64 24.21
C GLN A 621 0.04 -0.65 24.37
N ALA A 622 0.45 -0.03 23.27
CA ALA A 622 1.51 0.96 23.21
C ALA A 622 1.17 2.22 24.02
N VAL A 623 2.09 2.64 24.89
CA VAL A 623 2.02 3.92 25.62
C VAL A 623 3.42 4.52 25.70
N ASP A 624 3.54 5.84 25.60
CA ASP A 624 4.85 6.51 25.53
C ASP A 624 5.74 6.26 26.75
N VAL A 625 5.20 6.41 27.98
CA VAL A 625 5.94 6.06 29.21
C VAL A 625 4.95 5.67 30.33
N VAL A 626 5.06 4.44 30.84
CA VAL A 626 4.38 4.01 32.07
C VAL A 626 5.35 3.26 32.95
N GLY A 627 5.38 3.53 34.26
CA GLY A 627 6.20 2.77 35.22
C GLY A 627 6.96 3.61 36.24
N GLN A 628 7.78 2.94 37.04
CA GLN A 628 8.65 3.59 38.05
C GLN A 628 9.86 4.26 37.38
N ALA A 629 10.29 5.40 37.91
CA ALA A 629 11.50 6.08 37.46
C ALA A 629 12.71 5.13 37.56
N GLY A 630 13.31 4.79 36.41
CA GLY A 630 14.46 3.88 36.29
C GLY A 630 14.21 2.65 35.40
N ARG A 631 12.96 2.20 35.23
CA ARG A 631 12.56 1.18 34.24
C ARG A 631 11.24 1.61 33.58
N PRO A 632 11.28 2.58 32.65
CA PRO A 632 10.09 2.96 31.89
C PRO A 632 9.64 1.76 31.05
N LYS A 633 8.37 1.39 31.15
CA LYS A 633 7.74 0.42 30.25
C LYS A 633 6.97 1.16 29.18
N THR A 634 6.95 0.60 27.98
CA THR A 634 6.26 1.18 26.83
C THR A 634 4.93 0.47 26.52
N ILE A 635 4.59 -0.54 27.32
CA ILE A 635 3.37 -1.35 27.17
C ILE A 635 2.48 -1.29 28.40
N THR A 636 1.17 -1.32 28.17
CA THR A 636 0.15 -1.51 29.22
C THR A 636 -0.72 -2.73 28.90
N GLY A 637 -1.19 -3.43 29.93
CA GLY A 637 -2.09 -4.58 29.78
C GLY A 637 -1.52 -5.73 28.94
N TRP A 638 -0.35 -6.25 29.33
CA TRP A 638 0.36 -7.24 28.52
C TRP A 638 -0.15 -8.68 28.69
N GLN A 639 -0.01 -9.46 27.62
CA GLN A 639 -0.14 -10.91 27.61
C GLN A 639 1.19 -11.51 27.14
N THR A 640 1.66 -12.57 27.80
CA THR A 640 2.82 -13.32 27.35
C THR A 640 2.40 -14.26 26.24
N GLN A 641 3.05 -14.15 25.08
CA GLN A 641 2.91 -15.06 23.95
C GLN A 641 4.30 -15.48 23.48
N SER A 642 4.43 -16.71 22.98
CA SER A 642 5.67 -17.17 22.35
C SER A 642 5.67 -16.77 20.89
N THR A 643 6.79 -16.23 20.40
CA THR A 643 6.99 -15.94 18.97
C THR A 643 6.92 -17.22 18.14
N PRO A 644 6.30 -17.16 16.95
CA PRO A 644 5.85 -16.00 16.20
C PRO A 644 4.44 -15.53 16.57
N VAL A 645 4.26 -14.22 16.67
CA VAL A 645 2.99 -13.59 17.14
C VAL A 645 2.45 -12.62 16.10
N LEU A 646 1.12 -12.54 15.98
CA LEU A 646 0.44 -11.48 15.25
C LEU A 646 0.28 -10.24 16.13
N LEU A 647 0.80 -9.10 15.67
CA LEU A 647 0.64 -7.83 16.37
C LEU A 647 -0.59 -7.08 15.84
N ALA A 648 -1.53 -6.76 16.73
CA ALA A 648 -2.66 -5.92 16.38
C ALA A 648 -2.25 -4.44 16.25
N HIS A 649 -3.15 -3.61 15.72
CA HIS A 649 -2.85 -2.20 15.47
C HIS A 649 -2.79 -1.46 16.82
N GLY A 650 -1.64 -0.86 17.14
CA GLY A 650 -1.42 -0.15 18.41
C GLY A 650 -0.92 -1.04 19.56
N GLU A 651 -0.60 -2.31 19.27
CA GLU A 651 0.09 -3.18 20.20
C GLU A 651 1.62 -3.08 19.99
N ARG A 652 2.36 -3.09 21.09
CA ARG A 652 3.82 -3.19 21.11
C ARG A 652 4.22 -4.50 21.80
N ALA A 653 5.29 -5.08 21.29
CA ALA A 653 5.94 -6.25 21.85
C ALA A 653 7.18 -5.83 22.64
N GLU A 654 7.40 -6.44 23.81
CA GLU A 654 8.65 -6.37 24.57
C GLU A 654 9.12 -7.81 24.88
N LEU A 655 10.43 -8.07 24.80
CA LEU A 655 10.99 -9.37 25.17
C LEU A 655 10.78 -9.65 26.67
N GLU A 656 10.44 -10.88 27.02
CA GLU A 656 10.33 -11.29 28.42
C GLU A 656 11.68 -11.70 29.02
N ASP A 657 12.53 -12.39 28.25
CA ASP A 657 13.79 -12.95 28.72
C ASP A 657 14.99 -12.04 28.37
N GLU A 658 15.79 -11.65 29.36
CA GLU A 658 17.07 -10.92 29.17
C GLU A 658 18.18 -11.78 28.54
N LYS A 659 17.89 -13.05 28.24
CA LYS A 659 18.77 -14.01 27.54
C LYS A 659 19.14 -13.56 26.13
N TYR A 660 18.26 -12.79 25.51
CA TYR A 660 18.42 -12.32 24.14
C TYR A 660 18.25 -10.80 24.09
N LEU A 661 19.18 -10.13 23.42
CA LEU A 661 19.14 -8.70 23.13
C LEU A 661 18.62 -8.51 21.70
N SER A 662 17.56 -7.70 21.54
CA SER A 662 17.08 -7.32 20.21
C SER A 662 17.99 -6.26 19.59
N LEU A 663 18.31 -6.43 18.31
CA LEU A 663 19.08 -5.43 17.55
C LEU A 663 18.22 -4.22 17.16
N THR A 664 16.89 -4.32 17.28
CA THR A 664 15.94 -3.21 17.11
C THR A 664 15.31 -2.81 18.43
N ASN A 665 15.02 -1.51 18.55
CA ASN A 665 14.24 -0.93 19.65
C ASN A 665 12.73 -1.20 19.46
N VAL A 666 12.28 -1.32 18.21
CA VAL A 666 10.90 -1.66 17.87
C VAL A 666 10.86 -3.12 17.41
N LEU A 667 10.10 -3.95 18.12
CA LEU A 667 9.87 -5.35 17.77
C LEU A 667 8.70 -5.47 16.79
N GLU A 668 8.95 -5.20 15.51
CA GLU A 668 7.98 -5.38 14.42
C GLU A 668 8.63 -6.13 13.24
N GLY A 669 7.89 -7.06 12.64
CA GLY A 669 8.37 -7.80 11.47
C GLY A 669 9.38 -8.88 11.83
N VAL A 670 10.49 -8.91 11.09
CA VAL A 670 11.62 -9.81 11.34
C VAL A 670 12.61 -9.11 12.26
N VAL A 671 12.86 -9.70 13.43
CA VAL A 671 13.82 -9.18 14.41
C VAL A 671 14.92 -10.20 14.65
N ILE A 672 16.17 -9.81 14.43
CA ILE A 672 17.33 -10.60 14.80
C ILE A 672 17.63 -10.38 16.29
N LEU A 673 17.70 -11.49 17.00
CA LEU A 673 18.08 -11.56 18.40
C LEU A 673 19.55 -12.00 18.52
N ARG A 674 20.31 -11.29 19.35
CA ARG A 674 21.66 -11.68 19.74
C ARG A 674 21.61 -12.30 21.13
N LYS A 675 22.28 -13.44 21.34
CA LYS A 675 22.42 -14.01 22.68
C LYS A 675 23.21 -13.05 23.57
N ASN A 676 22.69 -12.74 24.75
CA ASN A 676 23.34 -11.80 25.67
C ASN A 676 24.66 -12.41 26.19
N PRO A 677 25.81 -11.76 25.98
CA PRO A 677 27.11 -12.27 26.46
C PRO A 677 27.28 -12.18 27.99
N GLU A 678 26.45 -11.39 28.68
CA GLU A 678 26.49 -11.24 30.14
C GLU A 678 25.53 -12.20 30.87
N TRP A 679 24.79 -13.04 30.12
CA TRP A 679 23.87 -14.01 30.71
C TRP A 679 24.59 -15.31 31.06
N GLU A 680 24.81 -15.55 32.36
CA GLU A 680 25.16 -16.88 32.89
C GLU A 680 23.86 -17.68 33.14
N ASP A 681 23.84 -18.93 32.66
CA ASP A 681 22.66 -19.83 32.68
C ASP A 681 22.15 -20.22 34.08
#